data_AF-A0A8S2KW26-F1
#
_entry.id   AF-A0A8S2KW26-F1
#
_cell.length_a   1.000
_cell.length_b   1.000
_cell.length_c   1.000
_cell.angle_alpha   90.00
_cell.angle_beta   90.00
_cell.angle_gamma   90.00
#
_symmetry.space_group_name_H-M   'P 1'
#
loop_
_entity.id
_entity.type
_entity.pdbx_description
1 polymer ?
#
loop_
_entity_poly.entity_id
_entity_poly.type
_entity_poly.pdbx_seq_one_letter_code
_entity_poly.pdbx_strand_id
1 'polypeptide(L)'
;MTTSIYDDEQIRIEVNIQENLHEDMLKDSKMRKLTVITDDIDSISRRTGTTEQLVVVKKSSSTPLTRQSSPIPRDLWTNKIEFLLSVIGYVVDLGNVWRFPYTCYENGGGAFLIPYMIFLCILGIPMLYLELFLGQFYHCGNITLWGRIAPSMKGIGIASFLIVTAVTLFYTTIIAHAVFYLFASFQRIMPWSLCSHSWNTRLCSERLRPDEINNQTFGDIHSNGSLPYINESKISSAEEYYNIYMLGIHRSTGLNDLGSIKIDLLLCLISIFILMYVCIFRGVKSTGKAVYITAILPYIVLIILLIQGLSLEGSLNGITYFLKPTFEKLKDLRVWYSAANQIFFTLGSGLSVLTTYGSYNISTNNCYYDALIAVIANFAASFLAGFVVFSALGHMSWRLNKNVATVVDQGSSLSFIAYPEILATFKYPTFFSIIFFLMVINLGLDSDFGGLEAMYTALSDEYVLLKRHRKFGMFIMCCVLIIACLPTVTHGGNYVVQYLDKFSTGPALMLVVMMEAIAASWVYGINNIVNDMRIHLGFEPNYFFRFTWKFFCPLIVTLLMIFSLISPDELMYGNYLYPSWSIAFGWCFNMTLILPIPIVIIYVFIRHSDSEKSLRERIYFLFVPTITKQKLKQQVENGNAFIVPSSSSSPSPISHV
;
A
#
# COMPACT_ATOMS: atom_id res chain seq x y z
N MET A 1 -11.73 53.00 48.04
CA MET A 1 -11.91 51.86 48.96
C MET A 1 -13.32 51.35 48.75
N THR A 2 -13.49 50.42 47.80
CA THR A 2 -13.62 48.95 48.04
C THR A 2 -15.05 48.63 48.47
N THR A 3 -15.94 48.29 47.54
CA THR A 3 -16.26 46.94 46.99
C THR A 3 -17.48 46.33 47.67
N SER A 4 -18.26 45.61 46.84
CA SER A 4 -19.16 44.52 47.20
C SER A 4 -20.60 44.89 47.53
N ILE A 5 -21.51 44.59 46.60
CA ILE A 5 -22.54 43.52 46.66
C ILE A 5 -23.55 43.84 45.57
N TYR A 6 -23.74 42.95 44.60
CA TYR A 6 -24.98 42.58 43.89
C TYR A 6 -24.58 41.90 42.56
N ASP A 7 -24.94 40.63 42.42
CA ASP A 7 -25.48 40.00 41.21
C ASP A 7 -25.14 38.51 41.18
N ASP A 8 -26.06 37.73 41.74
CA ASP A 8 -26.09 36.28 41.73
C ASP A 8 -27.41 35.85 41.06
N GLU A 9 -27.50 36.00 39.73
CA GLU A 9 -28.60 35.44 38.92
C GLU A 9 -28.22 35.31 37.42
N GLN A 10 -27.03 34.78 37.12
CA GLN A 10 -26.59 34.50 35.74
C GLN A 10 -26.04 33.08 35.54
N ILE A 11 -26.68 32.08 36.16
CA ILE A 11 -26.46 30.66 35.82
C ILE A 11 -27.80 29.99 35.60
N ARG A 12 -28.28 30.05 34.35
CA ARG A 12 -29.20 29.12 33.65
C ARG A 12 -29.95 29.90 32.58
N ILE A 13 -29.47 29.83 31.34
CA ILE A 13 -30.19 29.72 30.05
C ILE A 13 -29.08 29.83 28.99
N GLU A 14 -28.21 28.82 28.95
CA GLU A 14 -27.45 28.45 27.76
C GLU A 14 -28.13 27.21 27.19
N VAL A 15 -29.17 27.41 26.39
CA VAL A 15 -29.71 26.50 25.37
C VAL A 15 -30.74 27.33 24.58
N ASN A 16 -30.61 27.31 23.24
CA ASN A 16 -31.45 27.96 22.24
C ASN A 16 -31.41 29.50 22.17
N ILE A 17 -30.66 30.02 21.18
CA ILE A 17 -31.20 30.67 19.97
C ILE A 17 -30.02 30.88 19.01
N GLN A 18 -29.76 29.86 18.18
CA GLN A 18 -29.40 30.13 16.78
C GLN A 18 -30.73 30.26 16.05
N GLU A 19 -31.09 31.45 15.57
CA GLU A 19 -31.87 31.63 14.35
C GLU A 19 -31.95 33.12 13.96
N ASN A 20 -31.39 33.42 12.78
CA ASN A 20 -31.72 34.54 11.89
C ASN A 20 -31.63 35.98 12.44
N LEU A 21 -30.60 36.74 12.03
CA LEU A 21 -30.73 37.95 11.20
C LEU A 21 -29.39 38.72 11.03
N HIS A 22 -29.06 39.02 9.75
CA HIS A 22 -28.32 40.19 9.24
C HIS A 22 -26.80 40.36 9.48
N GLU A 23 -26.00 39.81 8.55
CA GLU A 23 -24.55 40.07 8.45
C GLU A 23 -24.16 41.20 7.45
N ASP A 24 -25.12 41.86 6.80
CA ASP A 24 -24.82 42.89 5.77
C ASP A 24 -24.71 44.33 6.29
N MET A 25 -25.10 44.63 7.54
CA MET A 25 -25.07 46.00 8.09
C MET A 25 -23.76 46.38 8.82
N LEU A 26 -22.88 45.42 9.15
CA LEU A 26 -21.66 45.67 9.92
C LEU A 26 -20.45 46.12 9.09
N LYS A 27 -20.50 45.97 7.76
CA LYS A 27 -19.42 46.43 6.86
C LYS A 27 -19.48 47.94 6.59
N ASP A 28 -20.68 48.51 6.47
CA ASP A 28 -20.87 49.93 6.16
C ASP A 28 -20.50 50.88 7.32
N SER A 29 -20.67 50.41 8.56
CA SER A 29 -20.31 51.17 9.77
C SER A 29 -18.79 51.33 9.93
N LYS A 30 -18.00 50.30 9.59
CA LYS A 30 -16.54 50.35 9.67
C LYS A 30 -15.92 51.18 8.56
N MET A 31 -16.50 51.16 7.36
CA MET A 31 -16.07 52.01 6.22
C MET A 31 -16.27 53.49 6.54
N ARG A 32 -17.43 53.89 7.08
CA ARG A 32 -17.68 55.29 7.46
C ARG A 32 -16.77 55.80 8.58
N LYS A 33 -16.37 54.96 9.54
CA LYS A 33 -15.41 55.35 10.59
C LYS A 33 -13.99 55.55 10.07
N LEU A 34 -13.57 54.86 9.00
CA LEU A 34 -12.24 55.05 8.42
C LEU A 34 -12.12 56.34 7.61
N THR A 35 -13.18 56.75 6.90
CA THR A 35 -13.17 57.97 6.07
C THR A 35 -13.12 59.26 6.90
N VAL A 36 -13.76 59.27 8.08
CA VAL A 36 -13.76 60.44 8.98
C VAL A 36 -12.37 60.68 9.58
N ILE A 37 -11.58 59.63 9.82
CA ILE A 37 -10.23 59.76 10.39
C ILE A 37 -9.22 60.33 9.37
N THR A 38 -9.44 60.10 8.07
CA THR A 38 -8.54 60.61 7.02
C THR A 38 -8.70 62.11 6.74
N ASP A 39 -9.92 62.65 6.88
CA ASP A 39 -10.16 64.08 6.63
C ASP A 39 -9.63 64.97 7.78
N ASP A 40 -9.64 64.47 9.02
CA ASP A 40 -9.08 65.19 10.18
C ASP A 40 -7.54 65.31 10.11
N ILE A 41 -6.84 64.31 9.58
CA ILE A 41 -5.38 64.30 9.47
C ILE A 41 -4.87 65.30 8.41
N ASP A 42 -5.61 65.47 7.31
CA ASP A 42 -5.27 66.42 6.25
C ASP A 42 -5.49 67.88 6.69
N SER A 43 -6.41 68.11 7.64
CA SER A 43 -6.64 69.43 8.25
C SER A 43 -5.54 69.84 9.23
N ILE A 44 -4.88 68.87 9.86
CA ILE A 44 -3.79 69.08 10.83
C ILE A 44 -2.46 69.35 10.11
N SER A 45 -2.21 68.66 8.99
CA SER A 45 -1.00 68.84 8.15
C SER A 45 -0.84 70.26 7.60
N ARG A 46 -1.94 70.97 7.31
CA ARG A 46 -1.88 72.36 6.80
C ARG A 46 -1.58 73.41 7.87
N ARG A 47 -1.57 73.07 9.17
CA ARG A 47 -1.40 74.04 10.28
C ARG A 47 0.00 74.08 10.89
N THR A 48 0.89 73.10 10.64
CA THR A 48 2.11 72.95 11.46
C THR A 48 3.45 73.13 10.75
N GLY A 49 3.50 73.37 9.43
CA GLY A 49 4.67 73.99 8.78
C GLY A 49 6.05 73.36 9.04
N THR A 50 6.14 72.05 9.28
CA THR A 50 7.42 71.34 9.48
C THR A 50 7.56 70.18 8.50
N THR A 51 8.60 70.26 7.67
CA THR A 51 8.98 69.29 6.65
C THR A 51 9.77 68.13 7.26
N GLU A 52 9.12 67.00 7.50
CA GLU A 52 9.78 65.69 7.61
C GLU A 52 9.19 64.73 6.58
N GLN A 53 10.05 64.17 5.73
CA GLN A 53 9.67 63.23 4.67
C GLN A 53 9.27 61.87 5.26
N LEU A 54 7.99 61.71 5.56
CA LEU A 54 7.36 60.40 5.71
C LEU A 54 7.21 59.77 4.31
N VAL A 55 7.98 58.72 4.03
CA VAL A 55 7.80 57.87 2.84
C VAL A 55 6.50 57.08 3.03
N VAL A 56 5.40 57.64 2.54
CA VAL A 56 4.13 56.94 2.39
C VAL A 56 4.29 55.93 1.25
N VAL A 57 4.36 54.64 1.60
CA VAL A 57 4.25 53.55 0.62
C VAL A 57 2.85 53.60 0.02
N LYS A 58 2.75 54.19 -1.17
CA LYS A 58 1.54 54.23 -1.98
C LYS A 58 1.21 52.78 -2.37
N LYS A 59 0.19 52.20 -1.74
CA LYS A 59 -0.33 50.87 -2.10
C LYS A 59 -0.89 50.98 -3.53
N SER A 60 -0.13 50.53 -4.51
CA SER A 60 -0.54 50.50 -5.91
C SER A 60 -1.85 49.71 -6.02
N SER A 61 -2.83 50.34 -6.67
CA SER A 61 -4.11 49.83 -7.13
C SER A 61 -4.16 48.30 -7.29
N SER A 62 -5.02 47.68 -6.50
CA SER A 62 -5.42 46.29 -6.63
C SER A 62 -6.03 46.03 -8.00
N THR A 63 -5.28 45.37 -8.87
CA THR A 63 -5.82 44.48 -9.91
C THR A 63 -6.83 43.55 -9.24
N PRO A 64 -7.98 43.20 -9.85
CA PRO A 64 -9.00 42.40 -9.19
C PRO A 64 -8.37 41.07 -8.76
N LEU A 65 -8.26 40.89 -7.44
CA LEU A 65 -7.85 39.65 -6.82
C LEU A 65 -8.73 38.56 -7.41
N THR A 66 -8.09 37.70 -8.22
CA THR A 66 -8.62 36.38 -8.57
C THR A 66 -9.14 35.78 -7.27
N ARG A 67 -10.41 35.38 -7.21
CA ARG A 67 -11.02 34.71 -6.05
C ARG A 67 -10.04 33.63 -5.55
N GLN A 68 -9.27 33.90 -4.50
CA GLN A 68 -8.59 32.87 -3.77
C GLN A 68 -9.70 32.06 -3.11
N SER A 69 -10.04 30.92 -3.73
CA SER A 69 -10.89 29.92 -3.08
C SER A 69 -10.23 29.61 -1.74
N SER A 70 -10.97 29.77 -0.65
CA SER A 70 -10.56 29.28 0.66
C SER A 70 -10.07 27.84 0.52
N PRO A 71 -8.95 27.45 1.15
CA PRO A 71 -8.43 26.09 1.03
C PRO A 71 -9.51 25.12 1.50
N ILE A 72 -9.96 24.23 0.60
CA ILE A 72 -10.96 23.22 0.93
C ILE A 72 -10.37 22.37 2.07
N PRO A 73 -10.99 22.36 3.27
CA PRO A 73 -10.46 21.62 4.41
C PRO A 73 -10.39 20.13 4.07
N ARG A 74 -9.32 19.46 4.52
CA ARG A 74 -9.16 18.01 4.32
C ARG A 74 -10.15 17.28 5.23
N ASP A 75 -10.83 16.27 4.68
CA ASP A 75 -11.67 15.38 5.48
C ASP A 75 -10.80 14.62 6.48
N LEU A 76 -11.31 14.35 7.69
CA LEU A 76 -10.63 13.52 8.67
C LEU A 76 -11.37 12.19 8.82
N TRP A 77 -10.68 11.19 9.36
CA TRP A 77 -11.32 9.97 9.84
C TRP A 77 -12.40 10.32 10.87
N THR A 78 -13.56 9.66 10.80
CA THR A 78 -14.65 9.93 11.74
C THR A 78 -14.24 9.56 13.17
N ASN A 79 -13.55 8.42 13.31
CA ASN A 79 -13.10 7.86 14.57
C ASN A 79 -11.74 7.17 14.41
N LYS A 80 -10.98 7.07 15.50
CA LYS A 80 -9.67 6.40 15.52
C LYS A 80 -9.73 4.92 15.12
N ILE A 81 -10.81 4.22 15.48
CA ILE A 81 -11.00 2.80 15.14
C ILE A 81 -11.11 2.62 13.62
N GLU A 82 -11.77 3.55 12.91
CA GLU A 82 -11.91 3.49 11.45
C GLU A 82 -10.54 3.60 10.76
N PHE A 83 -9.69 4.52 11.24
CA PHE A 83 -8.30 4.63 10.80
C PHE A 83 -7.53 3.33 11.08
N LEU A 84 -7.57 2.82 12.32
CA LEU A 84 -6.81 1.65 12.72
C LEU A 84 -7.23 0.39 11.94
N LEU A 85 -8.54 0.17 11.76
CA LEU A 85 -9.05 -0.93 10.95
C LEU A 85 -8.69 -0.78 9.48
N SER A 86 -8.64 0.45 8.95
CA SER A 86 -8.20 0.69 7.56
C SER A 86 -6.72 0.36 7.37
N VAL A 87 -5.86 0.72 8.35
CA VAL A 87 -4.44 0.35 8.32
C VAL A 87 -4.27 -1.17 8.49
N ILE A 88 -5.01 -1.81 9.41
CA ILE A 88 -4.97 -3.26 9.60
C ILE A 88 -5.44 -4.00 8.35
N GLY A 89 -6.56 -3.59 7.74
CA GLY A 89 -7.06 -4.18 6.51
C GLY A 89 -6.11 -3.98 5.33
N TYR A 90 -5.37 -2.88 5.29
CA TYR A 90 -4.34 -2.67 4.28
C TYR A 90 -3.15 -3.63 4.43
N VAL A 91 -2.60 -3.77 5.65
CA VAL A 91 -1.42 -4.61 5.90
C VAL A 91 -1.75 -6.11 6.01
N VAL A 92 -3.03 -6.48 6.12
CA VAL A 92 -3.46 -7.88 6.15
C VAL A 92 -4.17 -8.21 4.85
N ASP A 93 -3.42 -8.87 3.96
CA ASP A 93 -3.82 -9.09 2.59
C ASP A 93 -3.82 -10.57 2.19
N LEU A 94 -3.97 -10.86 0.90
CA LEU A 94 -3.91 -12.22 0.37
C LEU A 94 -2.54 -12.88 0.59
N GLY A 95 -1.46 -12.09 0.65
CA GLY A 95 -0.11 -12.52 0.95
C GLY A 95 0.04 -13.13 2.34
N ASN A 96 -0.72 -12.67 3.33
CA ASN A 96 -0.78 -13.30 4.66
C ASN A 96 -1.29 -14.74 4.60
N VAL A 97 -2.21 -15.03 3.68
CA VAL A 97 -2.87 -16.34 3.59
C VAL A 97 -2.11 -17.32 2.70
N TRP A 98 -1.65 -16.91 1.51
CA TRP A 98 -0.97 -17.84 0.60
C TRP A 98 0.56 -17.78 0.64
N ARG A 99 1.17 -16.63 0.98
CA ARG A 99 2.61 -16.40 0.74
C ARG A 99 3.39 -16.69 2.00
N PHE A 100 3.01 -16.06 3.11
CA PHE A 100 3.71 -16.24 4.38
C PHE A 100 3.80 -17.71 4.81
N PRO A 101 2.72 -18.51 4.79
CA PRO A 101 2.77 -19.91 5.21
C PRO A 101 3.71 -20.72 4.33
N TYR A 102 3.63 -20.52 3.02
CA TYR A 102 4.50 -21.15 2.04
C TYR A 102 5.97 -20.79 2.27
N THR A 103 6.27 -19.49 2.33
CA THR A 103 7.64 -18.98 2.54
C THR A 103 8.21 -19.47 3.86
N CYS A 104 7.41 -19.52 4.94
CA CYS A 104 7.83 -20.07 6.22
C CYS A 104 8.26 -21.53 6.08
N TYR A 105 7.44 -22.37 5.46
CA TYR A 105 7.74 -23.78 5.24
C TYR A 105 8.98 -24.00 4.37
N GLU A 106 9.06 -23.34 3.22
CA GLU A 106 10.18 -23.48 2.28
C GLU A 106 11.51 -23.03 2.91
N ASN A 107 11.48 -22.04 3.79
CA ASN A 107 12.69 -21.43 4.39
C ASN A 107 13.04 -21.99 5.79
N GLY A 108 12.53 -23.17 6.15
CA GLY A 108 12.95 -23.88 7.37
C GLY A 108 11.94 -23.91 8.51
N GLY A 109 10.66 -23.73 8.18
CA GLY A 109 9.54 -23.80 9.13
C GLY A 109 9.71 -22.80 10.26
N GLY A 110 9.58 -23.25 11.51
CA GLY A 110 9.70 -22.39 12.69
C GLY A 110 11.03 -21.62 12.79
N ALA A 111 12.12 -22.08 12.16
CA ALA A 111 13.38 -21.35 12.15
C ALA A 111 13.30 -20.04 11.35
N PHE A 112 12.46 -19.98 10.30
CA PHE A 112 12.23 -18.78 9.48
C PHE A 112 11.66 -17.61 10.28
N LEU A 113 10.97 -17.87 11.40
CA LEU A 113 10.43 -16.83 12.26
C LEU A 113 11.53 -15.93 12.86
N ILE A 114 12.76 -16.43 13.01
CA ILE A 114 13.88 -15.65 13.52
C ILE A 114 14.23 -14.48 12.58
N PRO A 115 14.65 -14.73 11.31
CA PRO A 115 14.93 -13.63 10.38
C PRO A 115 13.68 -12.77 10.11
N TYR A 116 12.49 -13.37 10.06
CA TYR A 116 11.24 -12.63 9.88
C TYR A 116 11.02 -11.59 11.00
N MET A 117 11.13 -12.00 12.28
CA MET A 117 10.94 -11.09 13.42
C MET A 117 12.04 -10.03 13.50
N ILE A 118 13.28 -10.37 13.15
CA ILE A 118 14.38 -9.40 13.06
C ILE A 118 14.05 -8.31 12.04
N PHE A 119 13.67 -8.68 10.81
CA PHE A 119 13.30 -7.70 9.78
C PHE A 119 12.01 -6.95 10.11
N LEU A 120 11.06 -7.57 10.79
CA LEU A 120 9.86 -6.90 11.27
C LEU A 120 10.21 -5.75 12.24
N CYS A 121 11.15 -5.98 13.17
CA CYS A 121 11.59 -4.97 14.13
C CYS A 121 12.49 -3.89 13.53
N ILE A 122 13.41 -4.23 12.62
CA ILE A 122 14.40 -3.28 12.08
C ILE A 122 13.99 -2.63 10.76
N LEU A 123 13.02 -3.18 10.01
CA LEU A 123 12.51 -2.57 8.78
C LEU A 123 11.03 -2.24 8.90
N GLY A 124 10.21 -3.22 9.30
CA GLY A 124 8.77 -3.10 9.28
C GLY A 124 8.21 -1.99 10.17
N ILE A 125 8.37 -2.13 11.49
CA ILE A 125 7.88 -1.13 12.46
C ILE A 125 8.45 0.28 12.16
N PRO A 126 9.77 0.44 11.93
CA PRO A 126 10.35 1.75 11.67
C PRO A 126 9.79 2.40 10.40
N MET A 127 9.72 1.69 9.28
CA MET A 127 9.23 2.29 8.03
C MET A 127 7.74 2.64 8.10
N LEU A 128 6.93 1.77 8.68
CA LEU A 128 5.50 2.02 8.84
C LEU A 128 5.24 3.22 9.76
N TYR A 129 6.01 3.35 10.86
CA TYR A 129 5.94 4.53 11.73
C TYR A 129 6.34 5.82 11.00
N LEU A 130 7.40 5.78 10.19
CA LEU A 130 7.87 6.93 9.41
C LEU A 130 6.81 7.41 8.40
N GLU A 131 6.26 6.51 7.60
CA GLU A 131 5.26 6.85 6.59
C GLU A 131 3.97 7.42 7.20
N LEU A 132 3.45 6.77 8.26
CA LEU A 132 2.27 7.27 8.97
C LEU A 132 2.51 8.66 9.55
N PHE A 133 3.68 8.90 10.15
CA PHE A 133 4.04 10.22 10.68
C PHE A 133 4.16 11.27 9.58
N LEU A 134 4.88 10.98 8.49
CA LEU A 134 5.06 11.94 7.39
C LEU A 134 3.71 12.31 6.77
N GLY A 135 2.83 11.33 6.59
CA GLY A 135 1.45 11.56 6.16
C GLY A 135 0.70 12.51 7.09
N GLN A 136 0.67 12.17 8.38
CA GLN A 136 -0.01 12.94 9.43
C GLN A 136 0.54 14.35 9.59
N PHE A 137 1.84 14.55 9.45
CA PHE A 137 2.48 15.85 9.60
C PHE A 137 2.20 16.78 8.41
N TYR A 138 2.31 16.27 7.18
CA TYR A 138 2.16 17.11 5.97
C TYR A 138 0.71 17.31 5.53
N HIS A 139 -0.23 16.46 5.97
CA HIS A 139 -1.66 16.49 5.58
C HIS A 139 -1.88 16.63 4.06
N CYS A 140 -1.09 15.90 3.26
CA CYS A 140 -1.23 15.83 1.81
C CYS A 140 -0.82 14.45 1.28
N GLY A 141 -1.26 14.15 0.06
CA GLY A 141 -0.93 12.93 -0.67
C GLY A 141 0.54 12.88 -1.07
N ASN A 142 0.99 11.67 -1.45
CA ASN A 142 2.41 11.34 -1.51
C ASN A 142 3.23 12.20 -2.49
N ILE A 143 2.68 12.52 -3.67
CA ILE A 143 3.37 13.38 -4.67
C ILE A 143 3.63 14.78 -4.09
N THR A 144 2.62 15.40 -3.50
CA THR A 144 2.73 16.74 -2.92
C THR A 144 3.60 16.72 -1.65
N LEU A 145 3.52 15.66 -0.85
CA LEU A 145 4.33 15.44 0.35
C LEU A 145 5.83 15.49 0.03
N TRP A 146 6.29 14.65 -0.91
CA TRP A 146 7.71 14.61 -1.26
C TRP A 146 8.17 15.92 -1.91
N GLY A 147 7.31 16.59 -2.68
CA GLY A 147 7.59 17.94 -3.20
C GLY A 147 7.71 19.01 -2.11
N ARG A 148 6.96 18.89 -1.01
CA ARG A 148 7.06 19.78 0.17
C ARG A 148 8.29 19.49 1.01
N ILE A 149 8.73 18.24 1.08
CA ILE A 149 10.03 17.91 1.68
C ILE A 149 11.13 18.61 0.88
N ALA A 150 11.30 18.26 -0.39
CA ALA A 150 12.24 18.93 -1.28
C ALA A 150 11.76 18.82 -2.74
N PRO A 151 11.84 19.88 -3.57
CA PRO A 151 11.37 19.83 -4.95
C PRO A 151 12.01 18.73 -5.80
N SER A 152 13.27 18.42 -5.54
CA SER A 152 14.02 17.33 -6.20
C SER A 152 13.49 15.93 -5.86
N MET A 153 12.85 15.77 -4.70
CA MET A 153 12.34 14.49 -4.21
C MET A 153 10.92 14.20 -4.70
N LYS A 154 10.25 15.15 -5.38
CA LYS A 154 8.89 14.95 -5.93
C LYS A 154 8.80 13.70 -6.85
N GLY A 155 9.90 13.32 -7.49
CA GLY A 155 9.99 12.11 -8.32
C GLY A 155 9.74 10.80 -7.55
N ILE A 156 10.04 10.75 -6.25
CA ILE A 156 9.76 9.59 -5.39
C ILE A 156 8.25 9.35 -5.34
N GLY A 157 7.46 10.38 -5.04
CA GLY A 157 6.00 10.25 -4.99
C GLY A 157 5.37 9.87 -6.34
N ILE A 158 5.95 10.31 -7.46
CA ILE A 158 5.49 9.91 -8.80
C ILE A 158 5.83 8.44 -9.06
N ALA A 159 7.03 7.98 -8.70
CA ALA A 159 7.40 6.58 -8.82
C ALA A 159 6.50 5.68 -7.98
N SER A 160 6.25 6.02 -6.71
CA SER A 160 5.31 5.29 -5.86
C SER A 160 3.90 5.26 -6.45
N PHE A 161 3.43 6.36 -7.07
CA PHE A 161 2.13 6.41 -7.76
C PHE A 161 2.06 5.44 -8.96
N LEU A 162 3.13 5.34 -9.75
CA LEU A 162 3.18 4.41 -10.88
C LEU A 162 3.23 2.95 -10.41
N ILE A 163 3.99 2.66 -9.35
CA ILE A 163 4.08 1.32 -8.77
C ILE A 163 2.73 0.89 -8.21
N VAL A 164 2.06 1.71 -7.40
CA VAL A 164 0.73 1.37 -6.85
C VAL A 164 -0.31 1.19 -7.96
N THR A 165 -0.22 1.96 -9.04
CA THR A 165 -1.06 1.77 -10.23
C THR A 165 -0.82 0.38 -10.83
N ALA A 166 0.44 0.01 -11.08
CA ALA A 166 0.80 -1.29 -11.65
C ALA A 166 0.37 -2.47 -10.76
N VAL A 167 0.52 -2.33 -9.44
CA VAL A 167 0.06 -3.33 -8.45
C VAL A 167 -1.45 -3.51 -8.53
N THR A 168 -2.20 -2.40 -8.56
CA THR A 168 -3.67 -2.43 -8.64
C THR A 168 -4.14 -3.22 -9.87
N LEU A 169 -3.45 -3.11 -11.03
CA LEU A 169 -3.87 -3.79 -12.26
C LEU A 169 -3.96 -5.32 -12.11
N PHE A 170 -2.90 -5.94 -11.57
CA PHE A 170 -2.88 -7.40 -11.44
C PHE A 170 -3.60 -7.85 -10.16
N TYR A 171 -3.51 -7.08 -9.08
CA TYR A 171 -4.09 -7.46 -7.79
C TYR A 171 -5.62 -7.49 -7.85
N THR A 172 -6.28 -6.48 -8.45
CA THR A 172 -7.73 -6.48 -8.63
C THR A 172 -8.21 -7.65 -9.51
N THR A 173 -7.38 -8.13 -10.45
CA THR A 173 -7.68 -9.32 -11.25
C THR A 173 -7.74 -10.58 -10.39
N ILE A 174 -6.87 -10.70 -9.39
CA ILE A 174 -6.90 -11.84 -8.46
C ILE A 174 -8.15 -11.79 -7.57
N ILE A 175 -8.63 -10.60 -7.22
CA ILE A 175 -9.91 -10.47 -6.52
C ILE A 175 -11.07 -10.90 -7.44
N ALA A 176 -11.02 -10.54 -8.72
CA ALA A 176 -12.01 -10.99 -9.71
C ALA A 176 -12.04 -12.52 -9.85
N HIS A 177 -10.89 -13.19 -9.75
CA HIS A 177 -10.82 -14.65 -9.66
C HIS A 177 -11.59 -15.19 -8.44
N ALA A 178 -11.44 -14.56 -7.27
CA ALA A 178 -12.19 -14.96 -6.07
C ALA A 178 -13.71 -14.72 -6.20
N VAL A 179 -14.13 -13.63 -6.87
CA VAL A 179 -15.54 -13.37 -7.19
C VAL A 179 -16.11 -14.47 -8.10
N PHE A 180 -15.36 -14.90 -9.12
CA PHE A 180 -15.77 -16.01 -9.99
C PHE A 180 -16.02 -17.29 -9.19
N TYR A 181 -15.08 -17.66 -8.31
CA TYR A 181 -15.22 -18.83 -7.45
C TYR A 181 -16.34 -18.70 -6.41
N LEU A 182 -16.60 -17.50 -5.89
CA LEU A 182 -17.73 -17.24 -5.00
C LEU A 182 -19.05 -17.57 -5.72
N PHE A 183 -19.25 -17.09 -6.95
CA PHE A 183 -20.43 -17.42 -7.73
C PHE A 183 -20.52 -18.91 -8.08
N ALA A 184 -19.39 -19.53 -8.42
CA ALA A 184 -19.32 -20.97 -8.68
C ALA A 184 -19.61 -21.83 -7.43
N SER A 185 -19.42 -21.28 -6.23
CA SER A 185 -19.68 -21.98 -4.96
C SER A 185 -21.16 -22.13 -4.61
N PHE A 186 -22.08 -21.42 -5.27
CA PHE A 186 -23.53 -21.53 -5.02
C PHE A 186 -24.17 -22.77 -5.68
N GLN A 187 -23.53 -23.93 -5.50
CA GLN A 187 -23.99 -25.22 -6.00
C GLN A 187 -23.79 -26.30 -4.93
N ARG A 188 -24.60 -27.37 -5.00
CA ARG A 188 -24.52 -28.47 -4.03
C ARG A 188 -23.26 -29.31 -4.21
N ILE A 189 -22.83 -29.49 -5.46
CA ILE A 189 -21.62 -30.23 -5.83
C ILE A 189 -20.68 -29.21 -6.45
N MET A 190 -19.45 -29.14 -5.95
CA MET A 190 -18.49 -28.16 -6.42
C MET A 190 -17.95 -28.54 -7.79
N PRO A 191 -17.87 -27.60 -8.75
CA PRO A 191 -17.46 -27.94 -10.12
C PRO A 191 -15.99 -28.36 -10.23
N TRP A 192 -15.17 -28.06 -9.23
CA TRP A 192 -13.78 -28.54 -9.13
C TRP A 192 -13.62 -29.89 -8.41
N SER A 193 -14.72 -30.51 -7.97
CA SER A 193 -14.68 -31.80 -7.24
C SER A 193 -14.77 -33.04 -8.14
N LEU A 194 -15.21 -32.88 -9.39
CA LEU A 194 -15.47 -33.99 -10.33
C LEU A 194 -14.66 -33.83 -11.61
N CYS A 195 -14.35 -34.95 -12.26
CA CYS A 195 -13.75 -35.01 -13.59
C CYS A 195 -14.78 -35.25 -14.71
N SER A 196 -16.09 -35.23 -14.38
CA SER A 196 -17.16 -35.60 -15.31
C SER A 196 -17.68 -34.45 -16.18
N HIS A 197 -16.92 -33.36 -16.32
CA HIS A 197 -17.34 -32.19 -17.09
C HIS A 197 -16.75 -32.17 -18.50
N SER A 198 -17.36 -31.41 -19.40
CA SER A 198 -16.96 -31.33 -20.81
C SER A 198 -15.57 -30.72 -21.04
N TRP A 199 -15.04 -29.99 -20.06
CA TRP A 199 -13.70 -29.39 -20.12
C TRP A 199 -12.61 -30.31 -19.58
N ASN A 200 -12.96 -31.43 -18.93
CA ASN A 200 -11.96 -32.30 -18.33
C ASN A 200 -11.24 -33.14 -19.40
N THR A 201 -9.93 -33.35 -19.18
CA THR A 201 -9.14 -34.21 -20.06
C THR A 201 -9.06 -35.64 -19.53
N ARG A 202 -8.50 -36.56 -20.33
CA ARG A 202 -8.27 -37.95 -19.88
C ARG A 202 -7.24 -38.06 -18.76
N LEU A 203 -6.47 -36.99 -18.50
CA LEU A 203 -5.47 -36.90 -17.44
C LEU A 203 -6.07 -36.51 -16.08
N CYS A 204 -7.33 -36.10 -16.07
CA CYS A 204 -8.04 -35.69 -14.86
C CYS A 204 -8.14 -36.85 -13.87
N SER A 205 -7.77 -36.59 -12.62
CA SER A 205 -7.91 -37.54 -11.53
C SER A 205 -8.70 -36.91 -10.39
N GLU A 206 -9.82 -37.55 -10.06
CA GLU A 206 -10.57 -37.24 -8.84
C GLU A 206 -9.75 -37.70 -7.64
N ARG A 207 -9.10 -36.76 -6.95
CA ARG A 207 -8.32 -37.04 -5.74
C ARG A 207 -9.21 -37.35 -4.51
N LEU A 208 -10.53 -37.29 -4.67
CA LEU A 208 -11.54 -37.40 -3.61
C LEU A 208 -12.01 -38.83 -3.30
N ARG A 209 -11.62 -39.87 -4.07
CA ARG A 209 -11.99 -41.28 -3.80
C ARG A 209 -10.81 -42.11 -3.27
N PRO A 210 -10.81 -42.51 -1.99
CA PRO A 210 -9.84 -43.47 -1.45
C PRO A 210 -10.10 -44.93 -1.84
N ASP A 211 -11.26 -45.26 -2.44
CA ASP A 211 -11.78 -46.64 -2.44
C ASP A 211 -11.47 -47.49 -3.69
N GLU A 212 -10.70 -46.99 -4.66
CA GLU A 212 -10.36 -47.76 -5.88
C GLU A 212 -8.91 -48.27 -5.94
N ILE A 213 -8.21 -48.37 -4.80
CA ILE A 213 -6.92 -49.08 -4.75
C ILE A 213 -7.09 -50.58 -4.41
N ASN A 214 -8.25 -51.00 -3.87
CA ASN A 214 -8.43 -52.40 -3.43
C ASN A 214 -9.41 -53.25 -4.27
N ASN A 215 -10.00 -52.72 -5.34
CA ASN A 215 -10.89 -53.49 -6.24
C ASN A 215 -10.40 -53.55 -7.70
N GLN A 216 -9.10 -53.42 -7.96
CA GLN A 216 -8.53 -54.12 -9.11
C GLN A 216 -8.35 -55.59 -8.72
N THR A 217 -9.47 -56.30 -8.69
CA THR A 217 -9.48 -57.75 -8.85
C THR A 217 -8.62 -58.07 -10.06
N PHE A 218 -7.52 -58.75 -9.80
CA PHE A 218 -6.78 -59.58 -10.73
C PHE A 218 -7.80 -60.52 -11.40
N GLY A 219 -8.32 -60.11 -12.56
CA GLY A 219 -9.43 -60.77 -13.24
C GLY A 219 -9.44 -60.39 -14.71
N ASP A 220 -8.79 -61.25 -15.50
CA ASP A 220 -8.99 -61.54 -16.92
C ASP A 220 -9.15 -60.38 -17.92
N ILE A 221 -8.04 -59.99 -18.57
CA ILE A 221 -8.03 -59.78 -20.03
C ILE A 221 -6.72 -60.30 -20.63
N HIS A 222 -6.78 -61.51 -21.19
CA HIS A 222 -5.91 -61.90 -22.30
C HIS A 222 -6.20 -60.95 -23.48
N SER A 223 -5.32 -59.99 -23.74
CA SER A 223 -5.22 -59.36 -25.05
C SER A 223 -3.78 -58.91 -25.31
N ASN A 224 -3.13 -59.63 -26.22
CA ASN A 224 -1.89 -59.21 -26.86
C ASN A 224 -2.13 -57.84 -27.52
N GLY A 225 -1.65 -56.80 -26.88
CA GLY A 225 -1.61 -55.44 -27.38
C GLY A 225 -0.68 -54.68 -26.47
N SER A 226 0.48 -54.31 -26.97
CA SER A 226 1.43 -53.43 -26.30
C SER A 226 0.74 -52.12 -25.94
N LEU A 227 0.21 -52.00 -24.71
CA LEU A 227 -0.16 -50.70 -24.16
C LEU A 227 1.14 -49.91 -23.95
N PRO A 228 1.29 -48.72 -24.54
CA PRO A 228 2.38 -47.85 -24.15
C PRO A 228 2.14 -47.48 -22.68
N TYR A 229 3.09 -47.85 -21.83
CA TYR A 229 3.18 -47.42 -20.45
C TYR A 229 3.47 -45.93 -20.45
N ILE A 230 2.44 -45.10 -20.65
CA ILE A 230 2.59 -43.67 -20.52
C ILE A 230 2.45 -43.36 -19.03
N ASN A 231 3.60 -43.12 -18.38
CA ASN A 231 3.70 -42.45 -17.09
C ASN A 231 3.25 -40.98 -17.25
N GLU A 232 1.99 -40.77 -17.61
CA GLU A 232 1.41 -39.44 -17.70
C GLU A 232 1.00 -39.00 -16.29
N SER A 233 1.57 -37.88 -15.83
CA SER A 233 1.27 -37.34 -14.51
C SER A 233 -0.20 -36.93 -14.43
N LYS A 234 -0.98 -37.65 -13.61
CA LYS A 234 -2.39 -37.34 -13.34
C LYS A 234 -2.55 -35.93 -12.76
N ILE A 235 -3.41 -35.12 -13.36
CA ILE A 235 -3.72 -33.72 -12.98
C ILE A 235 -4.97 -33.71 -12.10
N SER A 236 -5.04 -32.79 -11.13
CA SER A 236 -6.22 -32.69 -10.25
C SER A 236 -7.43 -32.08 -10.97
N SER A 237 -8.64 -32.47 -10.56
CA SER A 237 -9.88 -31.86 -11.04
C SER A 237 -9.94 -30.35 -10.79
N ALA A 238 -9.38 -29.88 -9.66
CA ALA A 238 -9.33 -28.48 -9.31
C ALA A 238 -8.35 -27.68 -10.18
N GLU A 239 -7.21 -28.27 -10.53
CA GLU A 239 -6.22 -27.66 -11.42
C GLU A 239 -6.74 -27.54 -12.86
N GLU A 240 -7.42 -28.57 -13.36
CA GLU A 240 -8.09 -28.48 -14.66
C GLU A 240 -9.23 -27.45 -14.66
N TYR A 241 -10.01 -27.38 -13.57
CA TYR A 241 -11.06 -26.37 -13.43
C TYR A 241 -10.46 -24.95 -13.49
N TYR A 242 -9.36 -24.70 -12.78
CA TYR A 242 -8.70 -23.40 -12.80
C TYR A 242 -8.10 -23.07 -14.18
N ASN A 243 -7.23 -23.94 -14.70
CA ASN A 243 -6.47 -23.66 -15.92
C ASN A 243 -7.33 -23.73 -17.20
N ILE A 244 -8.20 -24.74 -17.32
CA ILE A 244 -8.97 -24.99 -18.55
C ILE A 244 -10.30 -24.25 -18.50
N TYR A 245 -11.10 -24.46 -17.46
CA TYR A 245 -12.45 -23.91 -17.43
C TYR A 245 -12.46 -22.43 -17.07
N MET A 246 -11.80 -22.02 -15.98
CA MET A 246 -11.86 -20.64 -15.48
C MET A 246 -10.92 -19.70 -16.22
N LEU A 247 -9.65 -20.03 -16.41
CA LEU A 247 -8.73 -19.18 -17.19
C LEU A 247 -8.94 -19.38 -18.70
N GLY A 248 -9.05 -20.63 -19.13
CA GLY A 248 -9.01 -20.95 -20.57
C GLY A 248 -7.61 -20.84 -21.15
N ILE A 249 -6.58 -21.09 -20.32
CA ILE A 249 -5.18 -20.84 -20.68
C ILE A 249 -4.68 -21.74 -21.82
N HIS A 250 -5.29 -22.92 -22.01
CA HIS A 250 -5.01 -23.84 -23.12
C HIS A 250 -5.25 -23.22 -24.51
N ARG A 251 -5.98 -22.09 -24.59
CA ARG A 251 -6.22 -21.35 -25.84
C ARG A 251 -5.14 -20.30 -26.14
N SER A 252 -4.22 -20.08 -25.21
CA SER A 252 -3.11 -19.13 -25.31
C SER A 252 -1.80 -19.90 -25.43
N THR A 253 -0.96 -19.50 -26.38
CA THR A 253 0.38 -20.08 -26.54
C THR A 253 1.45 -19.36 -25.70
N GLY A 254 1.08 -18.33 -24.94
CA GLY A 254 1.97 -17.55 -24.08
C GLY A 254 1.73 -16.04 -24.19
N LEU A 255 2.71 -15.23 -23.77
CA LEU A 255 2.60 -13.76 -23.78
C LEU A 255 2.46 -13.16 -25.20
N ASN A 256 2.92 -13.88 -26.24
CA ASN A 256 2.77 -13.48 -27.64
C ASN A 256 1.30 -13.54 -28.12
N ASP A 257 0.48 -14.39 -27.50
CA ASP A 257 -0.88 -14.68 -27.92
C ASP A 257 -1.76 -14.84 -26.68
N LEU A 258 -2.30 -13.71 -26.23
CA LEU A 258 -3.17 -13.65 -25.05
C LEU A 258 -4.58 -14.23 -25.31
N GLY A 259 -4.94 -14.47 -26.57
CA GLY A 259 -6.30 -14.87 -26.95
C GLY A 259 -7.35 -13.78 -26.70
N SER A 260 -8.63 -14.16 -26.79
CA SER A 260 -9.75 -13.24 -26.57
C SER A 260 -9.99 -12.92 -25.09
N ILE A 261 -10.67 -11.80 -24.83
CA ILE A 261 -11.12 -11.42 -23.49
C ILE A 261 -12.16 -12.44 -23.00
N LYS A 262 -11.96 -12.95 -21.79
CA LYS A 262 -12.92 -13.84 -21.15
C LYS A 262 -14.01 -13.03 -20.47
N ILE A 263 -15.21 -13.06 -21.05
CA ILE A 263 -16.34 -12.24 -20.61
C ILE A 263 -16.73 -12.50 -19.15
N ASP A 264 -16.69 -13.76 -18.70
CA ASP A 264 -17.04 -14.09 -17.31
C ASP A 264 -16.10 -13.41 -16.30
N LEU A 265 -14.79 -13.38 -16.59
CA LEU A 265 -13.80 -12.71 -15.76
C LEU A 265 -13.92 -11.18 -15.87
N LEU A 266 -14.21 -10.65 -17.05
CA LEU A 266 -14.47 -9.22 -17.24
C LEU A 266 -15.68 -8.75 -16.41
N LEU A 267 -16.76 -9.54 -16.35
CA LEU A 267 -17.92 -9.22 -15.51
C LEU A 267 -17.57 -9.24 -14.02
N CYS A 268 -16.77 -10.22 -13.58
CA CYS A 268 -16.25 -10.26 -12.21
C CYS A 268 -15.38 -9.04 -11.91
N LEU A 269 -14.51 -8.63 -12.85
CA LEU A 269 -13.68 -7.44 -12.73
C LEU A 269 -14.52 -6.15 -12.62
N ILE A 270 -15.53 -5.98 -13.48
CA ILE A 270 -16.42 -4.83 -13.41
C ILE A 270 -17.18 -4.81 -12.07
N SER A 271 -17.63 -5.97 -11.60
CA SER A 271 -18.34 -6.08 -10.32
C SER A 271 -17.48 -5.62 -9.13
N ILE A 272 -16.19 -5.98 -9.11
CA ILE A 272 -15.30 -5.56 -8.02
C ILE A 272 -15.00 -4.06 -8.08
N PHE A 273 -14.80 -3.49 -9.27
CA PHE A 273 -14.63 -2.03 -9.41
C PHE A 273 -15.88 -1.24 -9.01
N ILE A 274 -17.08 -1.76 -9.29
CA ILE A 274 -18.34 -1.16 -8.82
C ILE A 274 -18.38 -1.19 -7.29
N LEU A 275 -18.05 -2.33 -6.67
CA LEU A 275 -18.02 -2.47 -5.22
C LEU A 275 -17.00 -1.50 -4.59
N MET A 276 -15.78 -1.41 -5.14
CA MET A 276 -14.75 -0.48 -4.70
C MET A 276 -15.20 0.98 -4.83
N TYR A 277 -15.79 1.36 -5.96
CA TYR A 277 -16.32 2.71 -6.16
C TYR A 277 -17.37 3.06 -5.09
N VAL A 278 -18.32 2.16 -4.81
CA VAL A 278 -19.34 2.37 -3.77
C VAL A 278 -18.73 2.46 -2.37
N CYS A 279 -17.59 1.82 -2.10
CA CYS A 279 -16.94 1.94 -0.80
C CYS A 279 -16.16 3.27 -0.65
N ILE A 280 -15.61 3.82 -1.74
CA ILE A 280 -14.61 4.91 -1.70
C ILE A 280 -15.16 6.27 -2.22
N PHE A 281 -16.33 6.33 -2.86
CA PHE A 281 -16.83 7.56 -3.51
C PHE A 281 -16.94 8.79 -2.57
N ARG A 282 -17.12 8.61 -1.25
CA ARG A 282 -17.09 9.71 -0.25
C ARG A 282 -15.75 9.83 0.50
N GLY A 283 -14.71 9.16 0.03
CA GLY A 283 -13.40 9.06 0.68
C GLY A 283 -13.45 8.33 2.01
N VAL A 284 -12.53 8.71 2.91
CA VAL A 284 -12.32 8.05 4.22
C VAL A 284 -13.58 7.93 5.08
N LYS A 285 -14.58 8.79 4.89
CA LYS A 285 -15.88 8.70 5.60
C LYS A 285 -16.72 7.48 5.20
N SER A 286 -16.58 7.02 3.95
CA SER A 286 -17.26 5.81 3.46
C SER A 286 -16.38 4.59 3.63
N THR A 287 -15.09 4.70 3.28
CA THR A 287 -14.11 3.63 3.47
C THR A 287 -14.05 3.21 4.94
N GLY A 288 -14.01 4.16 5.86
CA GLY A 288 -14.00 3.91 7.31
C GLY A 288 -15.22 3.16 7.84
N LYS A 289 -16.35 3.18 7.12
CA LYS A 289 -17.54 2.36 7.46
C LYS A 289 -17.49 0.97 6.85
N ALA A 290 -16.97 0.84 5.63
CA ALA A 290 -16.82 -0.45 4.95
C ALA A 290 -15.86 -1.37 5.72
N VAL A 291 -14.74 -0.83 6.23
CA VAL A 291 -13.68 -1.58 6.94
C VAL A 291 -14.14 -2.30 8.20
N TYR A 292 -15.26 -1.92 8.82
CA TYR A 292 -15.81 -2.71 9.94
C TYR A 292 -16.24 -4.11 9.50
N ILE A 293 -16.69 -4.28 8.27
CA ILE A 293 -17.06 -5.59 7.73
C ILE A 293 -15.84 -6.21 7.07
N THR A 294 -15.21 -5.47 6.15
CA THR A 294 -14.16 -6.02 5.27
C THR A 294 -12.91 -6.43 6.06
N ALA A 295 -12.50 -5.66 7.09
CA ALA A 295 -11.30 -5.99 7.87
C ALA A 295 -11.55 -7.04 8.97
N ILE A 296 -12.75 -7.09 9.55
CA ILE A 296 -13.07 -8.00 10.68
C ILE A 296 -13.43 -9.40 10.20
N LEU A 297 -14.19 -9.49 9.11
CA LEU A 297 -14.73 -10.76 8.62
C LEU A 297 -13.66 -11.82 8.30
N PRO A 298 -12.49 -11.48 7.71
CA PRO A 298 -11.42 -12.44 7.49
C PRO A 298 -10.95 -13.13 8.78
N TYR A 299 -10.82 -12.42 9.90
CA TYR A 299 -10.42 -13.02 11.17
C TYR A 299 -11.45 -14.02 11.68
N ILE A 300 -12.74 -13.70 11.56
CA ILE A 300 -13.83 -14.61 11.94
C ILE A 300 -13.76 -15.89 11.10
N VAL A 301 -13.60 -15.75 9.78
CA VAL A 301 -13.52 -16.89 8.87
C VAL A 301 -12.26 -17.72 9.13
N LEU A 302 -11.10 -17.11 9.36
CA LEU A 302 -9.87 -17.82 9.70
C LEU A 302 -10.02 -18.65 10.98
N ILE A 303 -10.69 -18.13 12.02
CA ILE A 303 -10.96 -18.88 13.25
C ILE A 303 -11.88 -20.07 12.97
N ILE A 304 -12.95 -19.90 12.20
CA ILE A 304 -13.87 -20.98 11.82
C ILE A 304 -13.13 -22.07 11.03
N LEU A 305 -12.32 -21.67 10.05
CA LEU A 305 -11.52 -22.59 9.24
C LEU A 305 -10.43 -23.28 10.06
N LEU A 306 -9.87 -22.62 11.06
CA LEU A 306 -8.90 -23.24 11.98
C LEU A 306 -9.57 -24.35 12.79
N ILE A 307 -10.73 -24.09 13.39
CA ILE A 307 -11.47 -25.09 14.17
C ILE A 307 -11.82 -26.29 13.28
N GLN A 308 -12.31 -26.04 12.07
CA GLN A 308 -12.61 -27.09 11.11
C GLN A 308 -11.35 -27.85 10.68
N GLY A 309 -10.26 -27.16 10.36
CA GLY A 309 -9.00 -27.74 9.90
C GLY A 309 -8.34 -28.62 10.96
N LEU A 310 -8.36 -28.19 12.23
CA LEU A 310 -7.85 -28.98 13.36
C LEU A 310 -8.69 -30.22 13.65
N SER A 311 -9.97 -30.20 13.32
CA SER A 311 -10.88 -31.35 13.51
C SER A 311 -10.65 -32.47 12.48
N LEU A 312 -9.83 -32.23 11.45
CA LEU A 312 -9.54 -33.21 10.40
C LEU A 312 -8.42 -34.17 10.80
N GLU A 313 -8.52 -35.42 10.35
CA GLU A 313 -7.49 -36.44 10.51
C GLU A 313 -6.21 -36.05 9.75
N GLY A 314 -5.04 -36.22 10.39
CA GLY A 314 -3.75 -35.87 9.79
C GLY A 314 -3.39 -34.38 9.84
N SER A 315 -4.26 -33.51 10.37
CA SER A 315 -4.01 -32.06 10.47
C SER A 315 -2.75 -31.71 11.28
N LEU A 316 -2.47 -32.45 12.34
CA LEU A 316 -1.28 -32.27 13.19
C LEU A 316 0.04 -32.50 12.43
N ASN A 317 0.05 -33.37 11.42
CA ASN A 317 1.24 -33.60 10.60
C ASN A 317 1.62 -32.31 9.86
N GLY A 318 0.64 -31.66 9.23
CA GLY A 318 0.87 -30.41 8.52
C GLY A 318 1.33 -29.28 9.45
N ILE A 319 0.76 -29.15 10.65
CA ILE A 319 1.23 -28.18 11.65
C ILE A 319 2.67 -28.46 12.08
N THR A 320 3.03 -29.74 12.22
CA THR A 320 4.41 -30.13 12.50
C THR A 320 5.33 -29.70 11.37
N TYR A 321 4.94 -29.87 10.10
CA TYR A 321 5.71 -29.36 8.95
C TYR A 321 5.85 -27.84 8.96
N PHE A 322 4.82 -27.10 9.38
CA PHE A 322 4.86 -25.65 9.47
C PHE A 322 5.84 -25.15 10.55
N LEU A 323 5.81 -25.76 11.74
CA LEU A 323 6.53 -25.26 12.91
C LEU A 323 7.88 -25.93 13.16
N LYS A 324 8.17 -27.10 12.57
CA LYS A 324 9.43 -27.83 12.80
C LYS A 324 10.63 -26.97 12.38
N PRO A 325 11.48 -26.53 13.32
CA PRO A 325 12.57 -25.62 13.00
C PRO A 325 13.74 -26.38 12.36
N THR A 326 14.17 -25.92 11.19
CA THR A 326 15.38 -26.42 10.52
C THR A 326 16.46 -25.35 10.52
N PHE A 327 17.23 -25.26 11.61
CA PHE A 327 18.25 -24.21 11.81
C PHE A 327 19.36 -24.21 10.77
N GLU A 328 19.61 -25.33 10.09
CA GLU A 328 20.61 -25.41 9.02
C GLU A 328 20.28 -24.48 7.85
N LYS A 329 18.99 -24.26 7.55
CA LYS A 329 18.56 -23.34 6.49
C LYS A 329 18.91 -21.88 6.78
N LEU A 330 19.11 -21.49 8.05
CA LEU A 330 19.50 -20.12 8.40
C LEU A 330 20.90 -19.72 7.90
N LYS A 331 21.73 -20.70 7.52
CA LYS A 331 23.02 -20.45 6.87
C LYS A 331 22.88 -19.96 5.44
N ASP A 332 21.74 -20.20 4.80
CA ASP A 332 21.47 -19.75 3.44
C ASP A 332 20.99 -18.29 3.45
N LEU A 333 21.69 -17.43 2.69
CA LEU A 333 21.33 -16.02 2.51
C LEU A 333 19.96 -15.85 1.84
N ARG A 334 19.50 -16.82 1.04
CA ARG A 334 18.16 -16.80 0.43
C ARG A 334 17.06 -16.74 1.47
N VAL A 335 17.23 -17.38 2.62
CA VAL A 335 16.25 -17.36 3.73
C VAL A 335 16.07 -15.95 4.29
N TRP A 336 17.17 -15.22 4.45
CA TRP A 336 17.16 -13.84 4.92
C TRP A 336 16.57 -12.89 3.87
N TYR A 337 16.90 -13.09 2.60
CA TYR A 337 16.30 -12.35 1.49
C TYR A 337 14.78 -12.57 1.43
N SER A 338 14.32 -13.81 1.48
CA SER A 338 12.90 -14.17 1.49
C SER A 338 12.15 -13.56 2.67
N ALA A 339 12.76 -13.55 3.87
CA ALA A 339 12.19 -12.93 5.06
C ALA A 339 12.01 -11.42 4.89
N ALA A 340 13.05 -10.70 4.47
CA ALA A 340 12.96 -9.25 4.28
C ALA A 340 12.00 -8.88 3.15
N ASN A 341 12.04 -9.62 2.04
CA ASN A 341 11.11 -9.43 0.92
C ASN A 341 9.66 -9.60 1.40
N GLN A 342 9.37 -10.64 2.19
CA GLN A 342 8.06 -10.85 2.77
C GLN A 342 7.60 -9.65 3.63
N ILE A 343 8.50 -9.02 4.41
CA ILE A 343 8.17 -7.83 5.22
C ILE A 343 7.79 -6.62 4.36
N PHE A 344 8.50 -6.36 3.27
CA PHE A 344 8.16 -5.24 2.37
C PHE A 344 6.80 -5.43 1.71
N PHE A 345 6.55 -6.64 1.20
CA PHE A 345 5.29 -6.95 0.53
C PHE A 345 4.11 -6.93 1.50
N THR A 346 4.23 -7.57 2.68
CA THR A 346 3.10 -7.68 3.63
C THR A 346 2.73 -6.34 4.27
N LEU A 347 3.69 -5.43 4.50
CA LEU A 347 3.38 -4.12 5.09
C LEU A 347 3.06 -3.05 4.05
N GLY A 348 3.34 -3.31 2.76
CA GLY A 348 3.07 -2.38 1.68
C GLY A 348 3.83 -1.04 1.77
N SER A 349 4.95 -1.01 2.49
CA SER A 349 5.77 0.21 2.62
C SER A 349 6.27 0.69 1.25
N GLY A 350 6.21 2.00 1.01
CA GLY A 350 6.59 2.64 -0.25
C GLY A 350 5.47 2.75 -1.31
N LEU A 351 4.30 2.14 -1.09
CA LEU A 351 3.15 2.21 -2.01
C LEU A 351 2.28 3.47 -1.83
N SER A 352 2.68 4.45 -1.03
CA SER A 352 1.93 5.70 -0.76
C SER A 352 0.63 5.56 0.06
N VAL A 353 0.24 4.34 0.44
CA VAL A 353 -1.03 4.11 1.14
C VAL A 353 -0.96 4.59 2.58
N LEU A 354 0.09 4.21 3.32
CA LEU A 354 0.27 4.59 4.71
C LEU A 354 0.43 6.10 4.87
N THR A 355 1.18 6.75 3.99
CA THR A 355 1.30 8.23 3.97
C THR A 355 -0.05 8.88 3.71
N THR A 356 -0.86 8.31 2.82
CA THR A 356 -2.21 8.81 2.53
C THR A 356 -3.16 8.62 3.71
N TYR A 357 -3.23 7.43 4.32
CA TYR A 357 -4.06 7.18 5.49
C TYR A 357 -3.66 8.04 6.70
N GLY A 358 -2.35 8.23 6.91
CA GLY A 358 -1.83 9.14 7.92
C GLY A 358 -2.25 10.59 7.67
N SER A 359 -2.33 11.04 6.41
CA SER A 359 -2.71 12.43 6.08
C SER A 359 -4.11 12.84 6.53
N TYR A 360 -4.99 11.86 6.72
CA TYR A 360 -6.37 12.04 7.19
C TYR A 360 -6.52 11.94 8.72
N ASN A 361 -5.43 11.67 9.44
CA ASN A 361 -5.42 11.72 10.90
C ASN A 361 -5.36 13.16 11.42
N ILE A 362 -5.73 13.34 12.67
CA ILE A 362 -5.41 14.56 13.43
C ILE A 362 -3.90 14.62 13.70
N SER A 363 -3.34 15.83 13.71
CA SER A 363 -1.89 16.03 13.82
C SER A 363 -1.28 15.52 15.14
N THR A 364 -2.07 15.46 16.21
CA THR A 364 -1.66 15.01 17.55
C THR A 364 -1.87 13.52 17.82
N ASN A 365 -2.40 12.77 16.85
CA ASN A 365 -2.66 11.34 17.05
C ASN A 365 -1.35 10.55 17.21
N ASN A 366 -1.34 9.59 18.14
CA ASN A 366 -0.15 8.79 18.39
C ASN A 366 0.03 7.68 17.35
N CYS A 367 0.69 8.02 16.24
CA CYS A 367 0.96 7.10 15.14
C CYS A 367 1.99 6.01 15.46
N TYR A 368 2.76 6.12 16.56
CA TYR A 368 3.68 5.06 17.00
C TYR A 368 2.91 3.81 17.46
N TYR A 369 1.91 3.99 18.33
CA TYR A 369 1.08 2.86 18.78
C TYR A 369 0.24 2.30 17.64
N ASP A 370 -0.26 3.15 16.74
CA ASP A 370 -1.04 2.69 15.58
C ASP A 370 -0.16 1.81 14.67
N ALA A 371 1.10 2.20 14.47
CA ALA A 371 2.07 1.42 13.71
C ALA A 371 2.37 0.06 14.38
N LEU A 372 2.57 0.06 15.70
CA LEU A 372 2.84 -1.16 16.45
C LEU A 372 1.67 -2.13 16.41
N ILE A 373 0.44 -1.64 16.60
CA ILE A 373 -0.77 -2.47 16.55
C ILE A 373 -0.95 -3.06 15.15
N ALA A 374 -0.77 -2.28 14.09
CA ALA A 374 -0.87 -2.76 12.72
C ALA A 374 0.12 -3.89 12.43
N VAL A 375 1.37 -3.75 12.86
CA VAL A 375 2.41 -4.77 12.67
C VAL A 375 2.11 -6.05 13.47
N ILE A 376 1.63 -5.92 14.72
CA ILE A 376 1.24 -7.08 15.53
C ILE A 376 0.04 -7.80 14.91
N ALA A 377 -0.97 -7.06 14.47
CA ALA A 377 -2.13 -7.61 13.78
C ALA A 377 -1.72 -8.34 12.50
N ASN A 378 -0.80 -7.76 11.73
CA ASN A 378 -0.24 -8.37 10.53
C ASN A 378 0.41 -9.73 10.81
N PHE A 379 1.32 -9.77 11.78
CA PHE A 379 1.99 -11.00 12.18
C PHE A 379 0.98 -12.04 12.71
N ALA A 380 0.04 -11.62 13.55
CA ALA A 380 -0.99 -12.50 14.10
C ALA A 380 -1.87 -13.11 12.99
N ALA A 381 -2.27 -12.31 12.00
CA ALA A 381 -3.06 -12.78 10.86
C ALA A 381 -2.27 -13.77 9.99
N SER A 382 -1.01 -13.45 9.65
CA SER A 382 -0.10 -14.34 8.92
C SER A 382 0.11 -15.68 9.65
N PHE A 383 0.34 -15.63 10.95
CA PHE A 383 0.57 -16.82 11.77
C PHE A 383 -0.70 -17.67 11.90
N LEU A 384 -1.85 -17.04 12.14
CA LEU A 384 -3.16 -17.70 12.18
C LEU A 384 -3.49 -18.38 10.85
N ALA A 385 -3.31 -17.66 9.74
CA ALA A 385 -3.50 -18.21 8.40
C ALA A 385 -2.57 -19.40 8.17
N GLY A 386 -1.32 -19.34 8.62
CA GLY A 386 -0.38 -20.46 8.58
C GLY A 386 -0.93 -21.75 9.20
N PHE A 387 -1.54 -21.67 10.39
CA PHE A 387 -2.21 -22.85 10.98
C PHE A 387 -3.40 -23.34 10.16
N VAL A 388 -4.21 -22.43 9.61
CA VAL A 388 -5.35 -22.80 8.74
C VAL A 388 -4.84 -23.54 7.50
N VAL A 389 -3.83 -23.02 6.81
CA VAL A 389 -3.27 -23.62 5.59
C VAL A 389 -2.69 -25.00 5.90
N PHE A 390 -1.83 -25.09 6.90
CA PHE A 390 -1.09 -26.32 7.15
C PHE A 390 -1.91 -27.40 7.84
N SER A 391 -2.93 -27.05 8.63
CA SER A 391 -3.89 -28.06 9.12
C SER A 391 -4.66 -28.70 7.96
N ALA A 392 -5.10 -27.88 7.01
CA ALA A 392 -5.80 -28.31 5.81
C ALA A 392 -4.91 -29.14 4.86
N LEU A 393 -3.67 -28.70 4.59
CA LEU A 393 -2.69 -29.45 3.79
C LEU A 393 -2.24 -30.75 4.47
N GLY A 394 -2.14 -30.77 5.80
CA GLY A 394 -1.85 -31.98 6.57
C GLY A 394 -2.89 -33.07 6.36
N HIS A 395 -4.17 -32.70 6.36
CA HIS A 395 -5.26 -33.61 6.04
C HIS A 395 -5.14 -34.17 4.61
N MET A 396 -4.85 -33.31 3.64
CA MET A 396 -4.67 -33.72 2.24
C MET A 396 -3.48 -34.68 2.07
N SER A 397 -2.36 -34.39 2.72
CA SER A 397 -1.18 -35.27 2.73
C SER A 397 -1.49 -36.64 3.30
N TRP A 398 -2.24 -36.71 4.40
CA TRP A 398 -2.68 -37.96 5.01
C TRP A 398 -3.63 -38.75 4.10
N ARG A 399 -4.61 -38.08 3.48
CA ARG A 399 -5.56 -38.70 2.54
C ARG A 399 -4.90 -39.25 1.28
N LEU A 400 -3.96 -38.51 0.70
CA LEU A 400 -3.29 -38.87 -0.54
C LEU A 400 -2.07 -39.77 -0.33
N ASN A 401 -1.69 -40.03 0.93
CA ASN A 401 -0.46 -40.71 1.31
C ASN A 401 0.77 -40.14 0.56
N LYS A 402 0.80 -38.81 0.42
CA LYS A 402 1.88 -38.04 -0.23
C LYS A 402 2.51 -37.10 0.77
N ASN A 403 3.79 -36.77 0.57
CA ASN A 403 4.47 -35.78 1.41
C ASN A 403 3.80 -34.42 1.25
N VAL A 404 3.69 -33.65 2.35
CA VAL A 404 3.20 -32.26 2.32
C VAL A 404 3.95 -31.44 1.26
N ALA A 405 5.26 -31.67 1.08
CA ALA A 405 6.07 -30.98 0.07
C ALA A 405 5.55 -31.08 -1.38
N THR A 406 4.85 -32.16 -1.73
CA THR A 406 4.38 -32.40 -3.11
C THR A 406 2.94 -31.95 -3.34
N VAL A 407 2.26 -31.46 -2.29
CA VAL A 407 0.90 -30.91 -2.36
C VAL A 407 0.87 -29.40 -2.11
N VAL A 408 2.01 -28.79 -1.78
CA VAL A 408 2.10 -27.35 -1.54
C VAL A 408 2.49 -26.64 -2.84
N ASP A 409 1.51 -26.01 -3.49
CA ASP A 409 1.73 -25.12 -4.64
C ASP A 409 2.05 -23.68 -4.19
N GLN A 410 2.72 -22.91 -5.05
CA GLN A 410 3.07 -21.51 -4.79
C GLN A 410 2.02 -20.52 -5.30
N GLY A 411 1.92 -19.36 -4.61
CA GLY A 411 1.22 -18.18 -5.09
C GLY A 411 -0.30 -18.32 -5.18
N SER A 412 -0.91 -17.70 -6.19
CA SER A 412 -2.36 -17.72 -6.40
C SER A 412 -2.91 -19.14 -6.61
N SER A 413 -2.11 -20.05 -7.14
CA SER A 413 -2.47 -21.47 -7.30
C SER A 413 -2.85 -22.13 -5.98
N LEU A 414 -2.21 -21.73 -4.86
CA LEU A 414 -2.58 -22.28 -3.55
C LEU A 414 -4.05 -21.98 -3.21
N SER A 415 -4.50 -20.73 -3.41
CA SER A 415 -5.87 -20.31 -3.08
C SER A 415 -6.94 -20.75 -4.08
N PHE A 416 -6.58 -21.00 -5.34
CA PHE A 416 -7.55 -21.35 -6.39
C PHE A 416 -7.52 -22.82 -6.83
N ILE A 417 -6.49 -23.58 -6.45
CA ILE A 417 -6.36 -25.01 -6.76
C ILE A 417 -6.39 -25.83 -5.49
N ALA A 418 -5.37 -25.68 -4.63
CA ALA A 418 -5.21 -26.51 -3.45
C ALA A 418 -6.33 -26.29 -2.42
N TYR A 419 -6.68 -25.05 -2.12
CA TYR A 419 -7.75 -24.74 -1.16
C TYR A 419 -9.12 -25.24 -1.61
N PRO A 420 -9.60 -24.97 -2.84
CA PRO A 420 -10.89 -25.46 -3.30
C PRO A 420 -10.95 -26.99 -3.30
N GLU A 421 -9.84 -27.65 -3.63
CA GLU A 421 -9.69 -29.11 -3.51
C GLU A 421 -9.86 -29.58 -2.06
N ILE A 422 -9.23 -28.92 -1.08
CA ILE A 422 -9.40 -29.27 0.35
C ILE A 422 -10.82 -28.98 0.82
N LEU A 423 -11.40 -27.84 0.46
CA LEU A 423 -12.75 -27.44 0.89
C LEU A 423 -13.81 -28.43 0.39
N ALA A 424 -13.60 -29.06 -0.77
CA ALA A 424 -14.45 -30.12 -1.29
C ALA A 424 -14.43 -31.40 -0.45
N THR A 425 -13.41 -31.61 0.41
CA THR A 425 -13.33 -32.76 1.33
C THR A 425 -14.16 -32.58 2.60
N PHE A 426 -14.56 -31.34 2.92
CA PHE A 426 -15.27 -31.05 4.17
C PHE A 426 -16.71 -31.57 4.11
N LYS A 427 -17.30 -31.84 5.27
CA LYS A 427 -18.70 -32.33 5.38
C LYS A 427 -19.73 -31.38 4.77
N TYR A 428 -19.48 -30.07 4.83
CA TYR A 428 -20.35 -29.02 4.29
C TYR A 428 -19.58 -28.12 3.30
N PRO A 429 -19.17 -28.66 2.14
CA PRO A 429 -18.19 -28.01 1.27
C PRO A 429 -18.69 -26.66 0.74
N THR A 430 -19.98 -26.58 0.35
CA THR A 430 -20.64 -25.35 -0.10
C THR A 430 -20.51 -24.20 0.92
N PHE A 431 -20.81 -24.45 2.19
CA PHE A 431 -20.73 -23.43 3.24
C PHE A 431 -19.29 -22.92 3.42
N PHE A 432 -18.33 -23.84 3.54
CA PHE A 432 -16.93 -23.48 3.76
C PHE A 432 -16.30 -22.77 2.57
N SER A 433 -16.65 -23.14 1.33
CA SER A 433 -16.17 -22.42 0.15
C SER A 433 -16.76 -21.02 0.02
N ILE A 434 -18.05 -20.83 0.30
CA ILE A 434 -18.66 -19.49 0.27
C ILE A 434 -17.95 -18.56 1.26
N ILE A 435 -17.76 -18.99 2.52
CA ILE A 435 -17.08 -18.13 3.52
C ILE A 435 -15.60 -17.92 3.18
N PHE A 436 -14.92 -18.93 2.61
CA PHE A 436 -13.53 -18.82 2.20
C PHE A 436 -13.34 -17.80 1.08
N PHE A 437 -14.09 -17.90 -0.01
CA PHE A 437 -13.96 -16.94 -1.11
C PHE A 437 -14.45 -15.55 -0.73
N LEU A 438 -15.44 -15.46 0.17
CA LEU A 438 -15.85 -14.18 0.74
C LEU A 438 -14.75 -13.56 1.61
N MET A 439 -14.02 -14.36 2.40
CA MET A 439 -12.81 -13.90 3.10
C MET A 439 -11.74 -13.41 2.12
N VAL A 440 -11.41 -14.19 1.08
CA VAL A 440 -10.41 -13.84 0.05
C VAL A 440 -10.76 -12.51 -0.64
N ILE A 441 -12.03 -12.29 -0.97
CA ILE A 441 -12.50 -11.02 -1.56
C ILE A 441 -12.28 -9.85 -0.59
N ASN A 442 -12.65 -10.00 0.69
CA ASN A 442 -12.50 -8.92 1.67
C ASN A 442 -11.03 -8.58 1.98
N LEU A 443 -10.16 -9.59 2.08
CA LEU A 443 -8.70 -9.39 2.22
C LEU A 443 -8.11 -8.63 1.02
N GLY A 444 -8.61 -8.89 -0.18
CA GLY A 444 -8.20 -8.13 -1.37
C GLY A 444 -8.73 -6.69 -1.38
N LEU A 445 -10.01 -6.52 -1.03
CA LEU A 445 -10.69 -5.23 -1.11
C LEU A 445 -10.03 -4.16 -0.25
N ASP A 446 -9.64 -4.48 0.98
CA ASP A 446 -9.05 -3.48 1.89
C ASP A 446 -7.70 -2.95 1.38
N SER A 447 -6.87 -3.82 0.80
CA SER A 447 -5.62 -3.40 0.17
C SER A 447 -5.87 -2.48 -1.03
N ASP A 448 -6.82 -2.84 -1.90
CA ASP A 448 -7.20 -2.03 -3.05
C ASP A 448 -7.90 -0.72 -2.66
N PHE A 449 -8.66 -0.69 -1.56
CA PHE A 449 -9.20 0.55 -1.01
C PHE A 449 -8.08 1.54 -0.67
N GLY A 450 -7.00 1.04 -0.06
CA GLY A 450 -5.80 1.81 0.23
C GLY A 450 -5.09 2.29 -1.03
N GLY A 451 -4.84 1.39 -1.98
CA GLY A 451 -4.18 1.72 -3.25
C GLY A 451 -4.93 2.78 -4.05
N LEU A 452 -6.24 2.59 -4.23
CA LEU A 452 -7.09 3.52 -4.98
C LEU A 452 -7.23 4.88 -4.29
N GLU A 453 -7.34 4.89 -2.95
CA GLU A 453 -7.36 6.14 -2.18
C GLU A 453 -6.03 6.89 -2.30
N ALA A 454 -4.89 6.19 -2.25
CA ALA A 454 -3.56 6.78 -2.41
C ALA A 454 -3.38 7.40 -3.79
N MET A 455 -3.77 6.69 -4.85
CA MET A 455 -3.76 7.20 -6.22
C MET A 455 -4.62 8.44 -6.38
N TYR A 456 -5.86 8.38 -5.88
CA TYR A 456 -6.79 9.49 -5.98
C TYR A 456 -6.35 10.71 -5.18
N THR A 457 -5.85 10.50 -3.96
CA THR A 457 -5.40 11.57 -3.07
C THR A 457 -4.18 12.27 -3.67
N ALA A 458 -3.23 11.51 -4.23
CA ALA A 458 -2.05 12.06 -4.91
C ALA A 458 -2.42 12.99 -6.07
N LEU A 459 -3.43 12.63 -6.88
CA LEU A 459 -3.89 13.45 -8.00
C LEU A 459 -4.77 14.63 -7.54
N SER A 460 -5.67 14.42 -6.60
CA SER A 460 -6.62 15.46 -6.15
C SER A 460 -5.95 16.58 -5.37
N ASP A 461 -4.79 16.33 -4.74
CA ASP A 461 -4.00 17.38 -4.08
C ASP A 461 -3.20 18.25 -5.06
N GLU A 462 -2.82 17.71 -6.23
CA GLU A 462 -2.17 18.49 -7.30
C GLU A 462 -3.20 19.24 -8.15
N TYR A 463 -4.40 18.67 -8.35
CA TYR A 463 -5.44 19.23 -9.22
C TYR A 463 -6.74 19.54 -8.46
N VAL A 464 -6.99 20.84 -8.20
CA VAL A 464 -8.17 21.35 -7.45
C VAL A 464 -9.51 20.88 -8.05
N LEU A 465 -9.60 20.71 -9.37
CA LEU A 465 -10.82 20.27 -10.04
C LEU A 465 -11.25 18.86 -9.58
N LEU A 466 -10.29 17.94 -9.43
CA LEU A 466 -10.55 16.59 -8.95
C LEU A 466 -11.05 16.63 -7.51
N LYS A 467 -10.40 17.43 -6.65
CA LYS A 467 -10.82 17.62 -5.25
C LYS A 467 -12.26 18.12 -5.13
N ARG A 468 -12.68 19.06 -5.99
CA ARG A 468 -14.05 19.61 -5.97
C ARG A 468 -15.10 18.59 -6.44
N HIS A 469 -14.78 17.79 -7.44
CA HIS A 469 -15.70 16.81 -8.04
C HIS A 469 -15.30 15.37 -7.71
N ARG A 470 -15.03 15.11 -6.42
CA ARG A 470 -14.43 13.84 -5.96
C ARG A 470 -15.12 12.59 -6.50
N LYS A 471 -16.44 12.51 -6.35
CA LYS A 471 -17.25 11.35 -6.77
C LYS A 471 -17.09 11.05 -8.26
N PHE A 472 -17.17 12.09 -9.10
CA PHE A 472 -17.04 11.94 -10.55
C PHE A 472 -15.60 11.63 -10.96
N GLY A 473 -14.61 12.25 -10.32
CA GLY A 473 -13.19 11.95 -10.56
C GLY A 473 -12.83 10.51 -10.21
N MET A 474 -13.34 9.99 -9.08
CA MET A 474 -13.14 8.59 -8.67
C MET A 474 -13.78 7.62 -9.68
N PHE A 475 -14.99 7.93 -10.15
CA PHE A 475 -15.66 7.13 -11.19
C PHE A 475 -14.81 7.04 -12.47
N ILE A 476 -14.30 8.18 -12.96
CA ILE A 476 -13.42 8.20 -14.14
C ILE A 476 -12.17 7.37 -13.90
N MET A 477 -11.55 7.48 -12.72
CA MET A 477 -10.34 6.71 -12.40
C MET A 477 -10.62 5.20 -12.40
N CYS A 478 -11.73 4.74 -11.82
CA CYS A 478 -12.14 3.33 -11.91
C CYS A 478 -12.34 2.88 -13.36
N CYS A 479 -13.00 3.69 -14.20
CA CYS A 479 -13.18 3.36 -15.62
C CYS A 479 -11.84 3.23 -16.37
N VAL A 480 -10.89 4.13 -16.10
CA VAL A 480 -9.53 4.05 -16.69
C VAL A 480 -8.81 2.78 -16.22
N LEU A 481 -8.92 2.42 -14.94
CA LEU A 481 -8.31 1.21 -14.41
C LEU A 481 -8.94 -0.08 -14.95
N ILE A 482 -10.26 -0.13 -15.14
CA ILE A 482 -10.93 -1.26 -15.81
C ILE A 482 -10.34 -1.48 -17.21
N ILE A 483 -10.16 -0.40 -17.98
CA ILE A 483 -9.56 -0.48 -19.33
C ILE A 483 -8.12 -0.97 -19.25
N ALA A 484 -7.33 -0.47 -18.30
CA ALA A 484 -5.95 -0.89 -18.10
C ALA A 484 -5.82 -2.36 -17.63
N CYS A 485 -6.85 -2.91 -16.96
CA CYS A 485 -6.91 -4.31 -16.55
C CYS A 485 -7.41 -5.27 -17.65
N LEU A 486 -7.81 -4.79 -18.84
CA LEU A 486 -8.31 -5.69 -19.89
C LEU A 486 -7.31 -6.80 -20.30
N PRO A 487 -5.98 -6.55 -20.41
CA PRO A 487 -5.03 -7.60 -20.76
C PRO A 487 -4.97 -8.75 -19.75
N THR A 488 -5.24 -8.50 -18.47
CA THR A 488 -5.14 -9.50 -17.39
C THR A 488 -6.36 -10.42 -17.33
N VAL A 489 -7.48 -10.09 -17.99
CA VAL A 489 -8.71 -10.92 -18.05
C VAL A 489 -8.89 -11.63 -19.40
N THR A 490 -7.83 -11.72 -20.20
CA THR A 490 -7.79 -12.55 -21.42
C THR A 490 -7.56 -14.03 -21.09
N HIS A 491 -7.68 -14.93 -22.08
CA HIS A 491 -7.37 -16.35 -21.89
C HIS A 491 -5.92 -16.59 -21.41
N GLY A 492 -4.96 -15.80 -21.90
CA GLY A 492 -3.57 -15.77 -21.44
C GLY A 492 -3.31 -14.75 -20.31
N GLY A 493 -4.35 -14.21 -19.69
CA GLY A 493 -4.25 -13.09 -18.75
C GLY A 493 -3.41 -13.38 -17.51
N ASN A 494 -3.38 -14.64 -17.06
CA ASN A 494 -2.56 -15.04 -15.91
C ASN A 494 -1.04 -14.91 -16.20
N TYR A 495 -0.61 -15.05 -17.46
CA TYR A 495 0.78 -14.76 -17.84
C TYR A 495 1.11 -13.28 -17.62
N VAL A 496 0.17 -12.39 -17.90
CA VAL A 496 0.31 -10.94 -17.68
C VAL A 496 0.30 -10.62 -16.18
N VAL A 497 -0.58 -11.26 -15.41
CA VAL A 497 -0.63 -11.09 -13.94
C VAL A 497 0.71 -11.42 -13.30
N GLN A 498 1.30 -12.57 -13.62
CA GLN A 498 2.60 -12.97 -13.06
C GLN A 498 3.75 -12.10 -13.54
N TYR A 499 3.68 -11.68 -14.80
CA TYR A 499 4.65 -10.76 -15.36
C TYR A 499 4.63 -9.41 -14.64
N LEU A 500 3.44 -8.84 -14.43
CA LEU A 500 3.27 -7.60 -13.67
C LEU A 500 3.68 -7.77 -12.20
N ASP A 501 3.32 -8.86 -11.55
CA ASP A 501 3.73 -9.13 -10.17
C ASP A 501 5.26 -9.14 -10.04
N LYS A 502 5.96 -9.89 -10.92
CA LYS A 502 7.44 -9.98 -10.90
C LYS A 502 8.12 -8.64 -11.16
N PHE A 503 7.70 -7.89 -12.18
CA PHE A 503 8.43 -6.71 -12.65
C PHE A 503 7.95 -5.38 -12.05
N SER A 504 6.72 -5.28 -11.54
CA SER A 504 6.20 -4.00 -11.00
C SER A 504 6.68 -3.71 -9.59
N THR A 505 6.90 -4.75 -8.79
CA THR A 505 7.10 -4.62 -7.34
C THR A 505 8.56 -4.78 -6.95
N GLY A 506 9.17 -5.96 -7.16
CA GLY A 506 10.45 -6.38 -6.56
C GLY A 506 11.53 -5.29 -6.42
N PRO A 507 12.42 -5.07 -7.41
CA PRO A 507 13.49 -4.07 -7.27
C PRO A 507 13.00 -2.62 -7.23
N ALA A 508 11.88 -2.31 -7.88
CA ALA A 508 11.39 -0.94 -8.00
C ALA A 508 10.85 -0.41 -6.66
N LEU A 509 10.05 -1.21 -5.96
CA LEU A 509 9.53 -0.89 -4.64
C LEU A 509 10.67 -0.77 -3.62
N MET A 510 11.64 -1.70 -3.63
CA MET A 510 12.81 -1.63 -2.76
C MET A 510 13.59 -0.33 -2.97
N LEU A 511 13.84 0.07 -4.22
CA LEU A 511 14.54 1.32 -4.52
C LEU A 511 13.74 2.55 -4.04
N VAL A 512 12.43 2.57 -4.26
CA VAL A 512 11.57 3.66 -3.76
C VAL A 512 11.64 3.77 -2.25
N VAL A 513 11.49 2.67 -1.51
CA VAL A 513 11.58 2.65 -0.04
C VAL A 513 12.95 3.12 0.45
N MET A 514 14.02 2.70 -0.21
CA MET A 514 15.37 3.19 0.08
C MET A 514 15.47 4.71 -0.10
N MET A 515 14.95 5.23 -1.22
CA MET A 515 14.96 6.66 -1.51
C MET A 515 14.08 7.46 -0.55
N GLU A 516 12.94 6.92 -0.10
CA GLU A 516 12.10 7.53 0.93
C GLU A 516 12.83 7.63 2.26
N ALA A 517 13.48 6.54 2.70
CA ALA A 517 14.28 6.53 3.93
C ALA A 517 15.44 7.54 3.87
N ILE A 518 16.14 7.62 2.72
CA ILE A 518 17.24 8.58 2.51
C ILE A 518 16.70 10.02 2.46
N ALA A 519 15.62 10.27 1.73
CA ALA A 519 15.02 11.60 1.60
C ALA A 519 14.49 12.11 2.96
N ALA A 520 13.86 11.25 3.75
CA ALA A 520 13.41 11.62 5.09
C ALA A 520 14.59 11.83 6.07
N SER A 521 15.54 10.90 6.15
CA SER A 521 16.58 10.96 7.19
C SER A 521 17.77 11.86 6.87
N TRP A 522 18.16 12.00 5.59
CA TRP A 522 19.34 12.76 5.16
C TRP A 522 18.98 14.10 4.50
N VAL A 523 18.00 14.12 3.59
CA VAL A 523 17.63 15.35 2.86
C VAL A 523 16.80 16.27 3.75
N TYR A 524 15.72 15.76 4.32
CA TYR A 524 14.93 16.51 5.30
C TYR A 524 15.67 16.67 6.62
N GLY A 525 16.40 15.62 7.04
CA GLY A 525 17.27 15.62 8.20
C GLY A 525 16.60 15.00 9.42
N ILE A 526 17.25 13.98 9.99
CA ILE A 526 16.72 13.22 11.12
C ILE A 526 16.38 14.09 12.34
N ASN A 527 17.16 15.13 12.61
CA ASN A 527 16.93 16.03 13.74
C ASN A 527 15.66 16.87 13.54
N ASN A 528 15.31 17.19 12.29
CA ASN A 528 14.07 17.90 11.99
C ASN A 528 12.89 16.97 12.26
N ILE A 529 12.91 15.73 11.74
CA ILE A 529 11.88 14.71 12.03
C ILE A 529 11.67 14.54 13.53
N VAL A 530 12.76 14.37 14.30
CA VAL A 530 12.69 14.20 15.76
C VAL A 530 12.02 15.40 16.42
N ASN A 531 12.39 16.62 16.01
CA ASN A 531 11.81 17.84 16.56
C ASN A 531 10.32 18.00 16.16
N ASP A 532 9.97 17.67 14.93
CA ASP A 532 8.58 17.72 14.46
C ASP A 532 7.73 16.65 15.17
N MET A 533 8.26 15.45 15.41
CA MET A 533 7.63 14.42 16.24
C MET A 533 7.44 14.92 17.67
N ARG A 534 8.46 15.56 18.27
CA ARG A 534 8.35 16.14 19.62
C ARG A 534 7.23 17.17 19.71
N ILE A 535 7.11 18.04 18.71
CA ILE A 535 6.10 19.11 18.68
C ILE A 535 4.69 18.54 18.48
N HIS A 536 4.51 17.53 17.61
CA HIS A 536 3.19 17.03 17.24
C HIS A 536 2.70 15.88 18.12
N LEU A 537 3.59 14.96 18.49
CA LEU A 537 3.27 13.77 19.30
C LEU A 537 3.53 13.97 20.80
N GLY A 538 4.31 15.00 21.17
CA GLY A 538 4.68 15.28 22.56
C GLY A 538 5.83 14.41 23.10
N PHE A 539 6.35 13.47 22.32
CA PHE A 539 7.49 12.63 22.69
C PHE A 539 8.47 12.50 21.53
N GLU A 540 9.70 12.12 21.85
CA GLU A 540 10.73 11.87 20.84
C GLU A 540 10.83 10.39 20.49
N PRO A 541 11.13 10.06 19.22
CA PRO A 541 11.48 8.70 18.87
C PRO A 541 12.81 8.31 19.54
N ASN A 542 12.86 7.07 20.04
CA ASN A 542 14.08 6.47 20.62
C ASN A 542 15.23 6.45 19.60
N TYR A 543 16.47 6.39 20.09
CA TYR A 543 17.66 6.30 19.25
C TYR A 543 17.65 5.11 18.27
N PHE A 544 16.97 4.03 18.63
CA PHE A 544 16.72 2.89 17.74
C PHE A 544 16.11 3.33 16.41
N PHE A 545 14.98 4.04 16.42
CA PHE A 545 14.32 4.51 15.19
C PHE A 545 15.20 5.47 14.39
N ARG A 546 15.90 6.37 15.09
CA ARG A 546 16.79 7.34 14.45
C ARG A 546 17.93 6.65 13.69
N PHE A 547 18.55 5.65 14.31
CA PHE A 547 19.64 4.89 13.70
C PHE A 547 19.13 4.01 12.57
N THR A 548 17.95 3.42 12.74
CA THR A 548 17.34 2.55 11.74
C THR A 548 16.97 3.28 10.46
N TRP A 549 16.29 4.44 10.55
CA TRP A 549 15.95 5.23 9.36
C TRP A 549 17.18 5.76 8.63
N LYS A 550 18.21 6.17 9.39
CA LYS A 550 19.40 6.80 8.83
C LYS A 550 20.38 5.80 8.21
N PHE A 551 20.54 4.61 8.81
CA PHE A 551 21.60 3.66 8.46
C PHE A 551 21.07 2.27 8.11
N PHE A 552 20.36 1.59 9.02
CA PHE A 552 20.01 0.17 8.79
C PHE A 552 19.06 -0.02 7.62
N CYS A 553 17.99 0.78 7.51
CA CYS A 553 17.03 0.63 6.43
C CYS A 553 17.67 0.84 5.04
N PRO A 554 18.38 1.97 4.77
CA PRO A 554 19.08 2.13 3.50
C PRO A 554 20.10 1.01 3.21
N LEU A 555 20.87 0.59 4.22
CA LEU A 555 21.88 -0.45 4.06
C LEU A 555 21.26 -1.81 3.71
N ILE A 556 20.28 -2.26 4.48
CA ILE A 556 19.64 -3.57 4.29
C ILE A 556 18.91 -3.60 2.96
N VAL A 557 18.15 -2.55 2.62
CA VAL A 557 17.44 -2.48 1.33
C VAL A 557 18.42 -2.50 0.17
N THR A 558 19.55 -1.80 0.28
CA THR A 558 20.62 -1.86 -0.74
C THR A 558 21.16 -3.28 -0.91
N LEU A 559 21.44 -3.99 0.19
CA LEU A 559 21.93 -5.37 0.16
C LEU A 559 20.91 -6.32 -0.48
N LEU A 560 19.63 -6.17 -0.15
CA LEU A 560 18.54 -6.97 -0.73
C LEU A 560 18.37 -6.70 -2.22
N MET A 561 18.46 -5.45 -2.64
CA MET A 561 18.40 -5.06 -4.04
C MET A 561 19.57 -5.66 -4.83
N ILE A 562 20.79 -5.58 -4.30
CA ILE A 562 21.98 -6.20 -4.93
C ILE A 562 21.78 -7.71 -5.04
N PHE A 563 21.30 -8.37 -3.99
CA PHE A 563 21.01 -9.80 -4.03
C PHE A 563 19.97 -10.17 -5.09
N SER A 564 18.88 -9.40 -5.17
CA SER A 564 17.82 -9.58 -6.18
C SER A 564 18.33 -9.43 -7.61
N LEU A 565 19.36 -8.62 -7.84
CA LEU A 565 19.95 -8.42 -9.18
C LEU A 565 20.98 -9.51 -9.54
N ILE A 566 21.70 -10.06 -8.55
CA ILE A 566 22.71 -11.10 -8.76
C ILE A 566 22.08 -12.48 -8.95
N SER A 567 20.99 -12.76 -8.24
CA SER A 567 20.29 -14.05 -8.29
C SER A 567 18.83 -13.87 -8.72
N PRO A 568 18.58 -13.51 -10.00
CA PRO A 568 17.21 -13.40 -10.50
C PRO A 568 16.57 -14.79 -10.57
N ASP A 569 15.40 -14.97 -9.96
CA ASP A 569 14.63 -16.20 -10.14
C ASP A 569 14.15 -16.29 -11.59
N GLU A 570 14.24 -17.48 -12.19
CA GLU A 570 13.69 -17.77 -13.51
C GLU A 570 12.16 -17.61 -13.47
N LEU A 571 11.63 -16.73 -14.32
CA LEU A 571 10.18 -16.52 -14.43
C LEU A 571 9.58 -17.67 -15.24
N MET A 572 8.82 -18.54 -14.57
CA MET A 572 8.11 -19.66 -15.19
C MET A 572 6.67 -19.72 -14.71
N TYR A 573 5.76 -20.11 -15.61
CA TYR A 573 4.40 -20.49 -15.24
C TYR A 573 4.11 -21.92 -15.67
N GLY A 574 4.04 -22.85 -14.70
CA GLY A 574 3.97 -24.27 -15.01
C GLY A 574 5.16 -24.68 -15.88
N ASN A 575 4.88 -25.14 -17.11
CA ASN A 575 5.90 -25.53 -18.09
C ASN A 575 6.26 -24.41 -19.09
N TYR A 576 5.64 -23.23 -18.98
CA TYR A 576 5.90 -22.11 -19.87
C TYR A 576 7.10 -21.29 -19.38
N LEU A 577 8.14 -21.25 -20.20
CA LEU A 577 9.29 -20.37 -20.02
C LEU A 577 9.04 -19.06 -20.75
N TYR A 578 9.17 -17.94 -20.02
CA TYR A 578 9.01 -16.62 -20.61
C TYR A 578 10.15 -16.34 -21.61
N PRO A 579 9.83 -15.87 -22.83
CA PRO A 579 10.83 -15.63 -23.86
C PRO A 579 11.73 -14.46 -23.48
N SER A 580 13.00 -14.48 -23.89
CA SER A 580 14.00 -13.48 -23.48
C SER A 580 13.62 -12.04 -23.83
N TRP A 581 12.90 -11.81 -24.94
CA TRP A 581 12.40 -10.48 -25.31
C TRP A 581 11.42 -9.93 -24.25
N SER A 582 10.61 -10.80 -23.64
CA SER A 582 9.64 -10.41 -22.61
C SER A 582 10.35 -10.06 -21.32
N ILE A 583 11.40 -10.79 -20.95
CA ILE A 583 12.22 -10.48 -19.77
C ILE A 583 12.90 -9.11 -19.97
N ALA A 584 13.47 -8.84 -21.14
CA ALA A 584 14.06 -7.54 -21.45
C ALA A 584 13.03 -6.40 -21.37
N PHE A 585 11.83 -6.60 -21.92
CA PHE A 585 10.73 -5.63 -21.79
C PHE A 585 10.33 -5.41 -20.33
N GLY A 586 10.43 -6.43 -19.47
CA GLY A 586 10.02 -6.39 -18.07
C GLY A 586 10.96 -5.53 -17.25
N TRP A 587 12.26 -5.64 -17.52
CA TRP A 587 13.26 -4.74 -16.95
C TRP A 587 13.11 -3.31 -17.46
N CYS A 588 12.78 -3.09 -18.74
CA CYS A 588 12.46 -1.75 -19.26
C CYS A 588 11.23 -1.14 -18.56
N PHE A 589 10.19 -1.96 -18.33
CA PHE A 589 9.00 -1.55 -17.59
C PHE A 589 9.34 -1.19 -16.14
N ASN A 590 10.10 -2.03 -15.44
CA ASN A 590 10.59 -1.77 -14.07
C ASN A 590 11.37 -0.44 -14.00
N MET A 591 12.28 -0.20 -14.94
CA MET A 591 13.04 1.05 -15.02
C MET A 591 12.14 2.26 -15.28
N THR A 592 11.08 2.10 -16.07
CA THR A 592 10.12 3.18 -16.35
C THR A 592 9.37 3.61 -15.09
N LEU A 593 9.09 2.69 -14.16
CA LEU A 593 8.47 3.01 -12.86
C LEU A 593 9.38 3.87 -11.98
N ILE A 594 10.70 3.66 -12.07
CA ILE A 594 11.73 4.34 -11.26
C ILE A 594 12.20 5.66 -11.89
N LEU A 595 12.13 5.74 -13.22
CA LEU A 595 12.63 6.86 -14.04
C LEU A 595 12.17 8.26 -13.58
N PRO A 596 10.97 8.47 -12.99
CA PRO A 596 10.58 9.77 -12.47
C PRO A 596 11.55 10.36 -11.44
N ILE A 597 12.25 9.54 -10.66
CA ILE A 597 13.20 10.00 -9.63
C ILE A 597 14.36 10.81 -10.27
N PRO A 598 15.18 10.23 -11.17
CA PRO A 598 16.25 10.99 -11.83
C PRO A 598 15.72 12.11 -12.74
N ILE A 599 14.60 11.91 -13.45
CA ILE A 599 14.03 12.93 -14.34
C ILE A 599 13.69 14.20 -13.56
N VAL A 600 13.04 14.08 -12.41
CA VAL A 600 12.66 15.26 -11.60
C VAL A 600 13.90 15.95 -11.04
N ILE A 601 14.92 15.20 -10.60
CA ILE A 601 16.19 15.78 -10.14
C ILE A 601 16.84 16.60 -11.25
N ILE A 602 16.94 16.03 -12.47
CA ILE A 602 17.52 16.71 -13.64
C ILE A 602 16.67 17.93 -14.03
N TYR A 603 15.35 17.80 -14.08
CA TYR A 603 14.44 18.90 -14.41
C TYR A 603 14.58 20.07 -13.43
N VAL A 604 14.60 19.81 -12.12
CA VAL A 604 14.78 20.86 -11.11
C VAL A 604 16.17 21.48 -11.21
N PHE A 605 17.20 20.68 -11.51
CA PHE A 605 18.57 21.17 -11.72
C PHE A 605 18.65 22.12 -12.92
N ILE A 606 18.09 21.73 -14.08
CA ILE A 606 18.06 22.56 -15.29
C ILE A 606 17.26 23.84 -15.06
N ARG A 607 16.10 23.78 -14.40
CA ARG A 607 15.28 24.96 -14.12
C ARG A 607 15.97 25.98 -13.21
N HIS A 608 16.88 25.53 -12.34
CA HIS A 608 17.71 26.43 -11.53
C HIS A 608 18.99 26.87 -12.25
N SER A 609 19.26 26.37 -13.46
CA SER A 609 20.43 26.76 -14.26
C SER A 609 20.36 28.21 -14.76
N ASP A 610 19.16 28.76 -14.90
CA ASP A 610 18.94 30.16 -15.30
C ASP A 610 19.27 31.18 -14.20
N SER A 611 19.58 30.74 -12.98
CA SER A 611 20.06 31.61 -11.91
C SER A 611 21.59 31.66 -11.89
N GLU A 612 22.19 32.85 -11.81
CA GLU A 612 23.66 33.13 -11.80
C GLU A 612 24.45 32.48 -10.63
N LYS A 613 23.90 31.46 -9.98
CA LYS A 613 24.47 30.78 -8.81
C LYS A 613 25.56 29.78 -9.20
N SER A 614 26.54 29.62 -8.32
CA SER A 614 27.62 28.63 -8.47
C SER A 614 27.10 27.19 -8.48
N LEU A 615 27.78 26.27 -9.17
CA LEU A 615 27.39 24.85 -9.29
C LEU A 615 27.22 24.17 -7.91
N ARG A 616 28.04 24.54 -6.93
CA ARG A 616 27.94 24.05 -5.54
C ARG A 616 26.67 24.53 -4.84
N GLU A 617 26.29 25.79 -5.06
CA GLU A 617 25.06 26.36 -4.49
C GLU A 617 23.83 25.73 -5.15
N ARG A 618 23.87 25.45 -6.45
CA ARG A 618 22.79 24.77 -7.17
C ARG A 618 22.53 23.38 -6.61
N ILE A 619 23.58 22.58 -6.39
CA ILE A 619 23.47 21.25 -5.77
C ILE A 619 22.92 21.37 -4.36
N TYR A 620 23.38 22.34 -3.57
CA TYR A 620 22.83 22.58 -2.24
C TYR A 620 21.32 22.90 -2.28
N PHE A 621 20.90 23.83 -3.14
CA PHE A 621 19.49 24.25 -3.27
C PHE A 621 18.52 23.15 -3.69
N LEU A 622 19.00 22.09 -4.37
CA LEU A 622 18.21 20.91 -4.72
C LEU A 622 17.72 20.15 -3.49
N PHE A 623 18.54 20.09 -2.45
CA PHE A 623 18.29 19.28 -1.26
C PHE A 623 17.87 20.11 -0.04
N VAL A 624 17.80 21.44 -0.15
CA VAL A 624 17.27 22.29 0.93
C VAL A 624 15.76 22.08 1.10
N PRO A 625 15.30 21.70 2.31
CA PRO A 625 13.88 21.51 2.56
C PRO A 625 13.03 22.75 2.34
N THR A 626 11.83 22.58 1.78
CA THR A 626 10.93 23.72 1.48
C THR A 626 10.44 24.41 2.76
N ILE A 627 10.25 23.67 3.85
CA ILE A 627 9.89 24.23 5.16
C ILE A 627 10.98 25.19 5.67
N THR A 628 12.25 24.86 5.47
CA THR A 628 13.36 25.74 5.82
C THR A 628 13.33 27.02 4.97
N LYS A 629 13.00 26.93 3.68
CA LYS A 629 12.82 28.10 2.81
C LYS A 629 11.63 28.97 3.25
N GLN A 630 10.52 28.37 3.69
CA GLN A 630 9.36 29.10 4.21
C GLN A 630 9.66 29.75 5.57
N LYS A 631 10.29 29.05 6.52
CA LYS A 631 10.72 29.62 7.80
C LYS A 631 11.74 30.75 7.60
N LEU A 632 12.70 30.59 6.69
CA LEU A 632 13.64 31.65 6.31
C LEU A 632 12.93 32.84 5.69
N LYS A 633 11.98 32.62 4.78
CA LYS A 633 11.20 33.70 4.16
C LYS A 633 10.33 34.44 5.19
N GLN A 634 9.70 33.71 6.10
CA GLN A 634 8.89 34.27 7.18
C GLN A 634 9.74 35.01 8.23
N GLN A 635 10.96 34.55 8.50
CA GLN A 635 11.92 35.25 9.38
C GLN A 635 12.51 36.51 8.72
N VAL A 636 12.73 36.50 7.41
CA VAL A 636 13.15 37.67 6.62
C VAL A 636 11.99 38.68 6.51
N GLU A 637 10.76 38.23 6.29
CA GLU A 637 9.56 39.06 6.32
C GLU A 637 9.26 39.63 7.72
N ASN A 638 9.64 38.90 8.78
CA ASN A 638 9.57 39.37 10.16
C ASN A 638 10.78 40.25 10.60
N GLY A 639 11.67 40.63 9.68
CA GLY A 639 12.72 41.62 9.93
C GLY A 639 13.95 41.13 10.71
N ASN A 640 14.06 39.83 10.99
CA ASN A 640 15.25 39.28 11.67
C ASN A 640 16.36 39.02 10.64
N ALA A 641 17.07 40.07 10.24
CA ALA A 641 18.27 39.96 9.40
C ALA A 641 19.43 39.31 10.19
N PHE A 642 20.04 38.26 9.63
CA PHE A 642 21.31 37.74 10.14
C PHE A 642 22.49 38.53 9.55
N ILE A 643 23.41 38.93 10.44
CA ILE A 643 24.80 39.23 10.09
C ILE A 643 25.47 37.89 9.77
N VAL A 644 25.83 37.68 8.50
CA VAL A 644 26.71 36.57 8.10
C VAL A 644 28.13 36.94 8.54
N PRO A 645 28.88 36.09 9.27
CA PRO A 645 30.29 36.33 9.48
C PRO A 645 31.02 36.13 8.15
N SER A 646 31.57 37.21 7.59
CA SER A 646 32.45 37.15 6.43
C SER A 646 33.72 36.38 6.78
N SER A 647 33.92 35.22 6.17
CA SER A 647 35.19 34.52 6.16
C SER A 647 36.19 35.27 5.27
N SER A 648 36.91 36.23 5.82
CA SER A 648 38.14 36.76 5.23
C SER A 648 38.97 37.54 6.26
N SER A 649 39.90 36.88 6.92
CA SER A 649 41.16 37.50 7.34
C SER A 649 42.22 36.43 7.57
N SER A 650 43.29 36.54 6.79
CA SER A 650 44.55 35.82 6.90
C SER A 650 45.21 36.09 8.26
N PRO A 651 45.94 35.12 8.86
CA PRO A 651 46.72 35.36 10.06
C PRO A 651 48.07 35.98 9.69
N SER A 652 48.43 37.08 10.34
CA SER A 652 49.82 37.59 10.40
C SER A 652 50.11 38.12 11.81
N PRO A 653 51.38 38.14 12.24
CA PRO A 653 51.81 37.55 13.51
C PRO A 653 51.86 38.54 14.67
N ILE A 654 51.59 38.06 15.88
CA ILE A 654 51.81 38.80 17.12
C ILE A 654 53.28 38.67 17.50
N SER A 655 53.99 39.80 17.45
CA SER A 655 55.31 40.02 18.02
C SER A 655 55.23 40.23 19.53
N HIS A 656 56.20 39.67 20.23
CA HIS A 656 56.60 39.92 21.62
C HIS A 656 56.41 41.38 22.09
N VAL A 657 55.78 41.56 23.26
CA VAL A 657 56.35 42.18 24.48
C VAL A 657 55.65 41.56 25.69
#